data_AF-A0A961B468-F1
#
_entry.id   AF-A0A961B468-F1
#
_cell.length_a   1.000
_cell.length_b   1.000
_cell.length_c   1.000
_cell.angle_alpha   90.00
_cell.angle_beta   90.00
_cell.angle_gamma   90.00
#
_symmetry.space_group_name_H-M   'P 1'
#
loop_
_entity.id
_entity.type
_entity.pdbx_description
1 polymer ?
#
loop_
_entity_poly.entity_id
_entity_poly.type
_entity_poly.pdbx_seq_one_letter_code
_entity_poly.pdbx_strand_id
1 'polypeptide(L)'
;MADQISLLEKALAASPGNWKVRRSLAAQYMAKERTEDAAHLILEAPSIPDEEDEQVFAASLLAEIDPAAAHGFLDEFLEHHAASPQAHLLKARLFLKAGERQKARTHLEVAATLDPKISVEDELGPEEAPAAAAAVVEVVEAAPAVTVAAPAEPEPAPVAVVPAPVPLTPRPLAPPPSEETKAPAPAPAAEKAATPVEIPPATAAPTPVPLHVEPAAKTAGEAESEVHMTADGEIDAEYYDEHHEGTGERSFIVGEGEMVHAHDKEPDAKEKVSALAMAIFVHAAIFFALSWWVISQPRKDPPAISVSSMASTDEDSMENQTVTKMQQKTAQAVTSAQPVVSVESFSAVALPEVTDVSQDLTMVTLNDGTAGFGMSMSGFGDVSNMGAIPAAMQSRCSMSQRMQRLRESGGEDRAEKAVRNALEFLAAQQNKDTGAIGVEFPCAATGLSLLAFLGHCETPESPKFGDAVVNAALYLMEVSRKNDGMIWNGQKGNHQSYEHAIGTYALSELHTMTKESGRTVPKLESTLKRAVGIIVDGQAGGGGWAYGYGKNNDAQDMSVVGWQIQALKAAYNTGEKFSGLDKTLDKAMQYMKDIQDKDGAFKYRPKDPKGKPTLTGAALLGMQIWNQMDTAEYKKGLGFLTNAYKNPTPGNNFYAPYYNTQVFFLHGGKEWEDYNTKFQAKLLDAQNPDGSWTKPGAGGHGGKDAHLLNTAWGCLMLEVYYRYLPTTDKVEGLKKH
;
A
#
# COMPACT_ATOMS: atom_id res chain seq x y z
N MET A 1 23.75 16.49 31.48
CA MET A 1 24.66 15.88 30.48
C MET A 1 23.84 15.71 29.22
N ALA A 2 24.27 16.33 28.10
CA ALA A 2 23.59 16.09 26.83
C ALA A 2 23.68 14.60 26.49
N ASP A 3 22.58 14.01 26.02
CA ASP A 3 22.55 12.64 25.55
C ASP A 3 23.65 12.47 24.47
N GLN A 4 24.56 11.51 24.68
CA GLN A 4 25.69 11.26 23.80
C GLN A 4 25.22 10.99 22.35
N ILE A 5 24.03 10.39 22.21
CA ILE A 5 23.35 10.20 20.93
C ILE A 5 23.07 11.54 20.25
N SER A 6 22.46 12.51 20.96
CA SER A 6 22.11 13.82 20.39
C SER A 6 23.34 14.60 19.91
N LEU A 7 24.49 14.44 20.59
CA LEU A 7 25.75 15.05 20.15
C LEU A 7 26.28 14.41 18.86
N LEU A 8 26.23 13.07 18.78
CA LEU A 8 26.64 12.32 17.59
C LEU A 8 25.72 12.58 16.39
N GLU A 9 24.40 12.68 16.61
CA GLU A 9 23.42 13.06 15.58
C GLU A 9 23.73 14.44 15.00
N LYS A 10 24.00 15.44 15.86
CA LYS A 10 24.39 16.79 15.41
C LYS A 10 25.72 16.78 14.66
N ALA A 11 26.70 16.02 15.14
CA ALA A 11 28.00 15.90 14.48
C ALA A 11 27.88 15.25 13.10
N LEU A 12 27.04 14.21 12.97
CA LEU A 12 26.79 13.55 11.69
C LEU A 12 26.00 14.45 10.73
N ALA A 13 25.00 15.19 11.22
CA ALA A 13 24.28 16.16 10.41
C ALA A 13 25.19 17.26 9.84
N ALA A 14 26.19 17.71 10.61
CA ALA A 14 27.20 18.67 10.16
C ALA A 14 28.24 18.06 9.21
N SER A 15 28.40 16.74 9.18
CA SER A 15 29.39 16.05 8.34
C SER A 15 28.87 14.65 7.93
N PRO A 16 27.93 14.58 6.96
CA PRO A 16 27.22 13.34 6.63
C PRO A 16 28.12 12.19 6.16
N GLY A 17 29.27 12.50 5.56
CA GLY A 17 30.27 11.54 5.12
C GLY A 17 31.23 11.03 6.20
N ASN A 18 31.12 11.49 7.46
CA ASN A 18 32.04 11.08 8.52
C ASN A 18 31.71 9.68 9.05
N TRP A 19 32.38 8.67 8.49
CA TRP A 19 32.19 7.27 8.88
C TRP A 19 32.39 7.01 10.37
N LYS A 20 33.43 7.59 11.01
CA LYS A 20 33.74 7.33 12.43
C LYS A 20 32.62 7.78 13.37
N VAL A 21 32.03 8.95 13.08
CA VAL A 21 30.87 9.45 13.81
C VAL A 21 29.66 8.54 13.57
N ARG A 22 29.42 8.16 12.31
CA ARG A 22 28.31 7.28 11.91
C ARG A 22 28.38 5.90 12.58
N ARG A 23 29.53 5.24 12.53
CA ARG A 23 29.82 3.97 13.21
C ARG A 23 29.58 4.08 14.72
N SER A 24 30.08 5.16 15.33
CA SER A 24 29.93 5.38 16.77
C SER A 24 28.46 5.60 17.15
N LEU A 25 27.70 6.33 16.34
CA LEU A 25 26.27 6.53 16.53
C LEU A 25 25.48 5.23 16.34
N ALA A 26 25.79 4.46 15.29
CA ALA A 26 25.18 3.16 15.04
C ALA A 26 25.41 2.19 16.22
N ALA A 27 26.62 2.15 16.77
CA ALA A 27 26.91 1.36 17.97
C ALA A 27 26.11 1.83 19.20
N GLN A 28 25.90 3.14 19.38
CA GLN A 28 25.08 3.68 20.47
C GLN A 28 23.59 3.35 20.28
N TYR A 29 23.09 3.40 19.05
CA TYR A 29 21.74 2.95 18.73
C TYR A 29 21.55 1.47 19.03
N MET A 30 22.49 0.60 18.65
CA MET A 30 22.45 -0.82 19.02
C MET A 30 22.43 -1.03 20.54
N ALA A 31 23.26 -0.29 21.29
CA ALA A 31 23.28 -0.38 22.75
C ALA A 31 21.97 0.09 23.42
N LYS A 32 21.09 0.76 22.67
CA LYS A 32 19.75 1.18 23.07
C LYS A 32 18.64 0.37 22.40
N GLU A 33 18.97 -0.76 21.79
CA GLU A 33 18.04 -1.62 21.05
C GLU A 33 17.34 -0.88 19.89
N ARG A 34 17.95 0.19 19.38
CA ARG A 34 17.52 0.96 18.20
C ARG A 34 18.17 0.42 16.94
N THR A 35 18.06 -0.89 16.73
CA THR A 35 18.74 -1.60 15.63
C THR A 35 18.39 -1.00 14.26
N GLU A 36 17.11 -0.68 14.02
CA GLU A 36 16.64 -0.02 12.78
C GLU A 36 17.38 1.29 12.50
N ASP A 37 17.47 2.16 13.50
CA ASP A 37 18.19 3.43 13.33
C ASP A 37 19.68 3.19 13.03
N ALA A 38 20.29 2.17 13.64
CA ALA A 38 21.67 1.80 13.34
C ALA A 38 21.83 1.32 11.89
N ALA A 39 20.94 0.47 11.39
CA ALA A 39 20.98 0.00 10.00
C ALA A 39 20.73 1.14 8.99
N HIS A 40 19.84 2.09 9.29
CA HIS A 40 19.60 3.26 8.43
C HIS A 40 20.85 4.10 8.30
N LEU A 41 21.59 4.30 9.40
CA LEU A 41 22.87 4.97 9.32
C LEU A 41 23.83 4.24 8.38
N ILE A 42 23.84 2.92 8.34
CA ILE A 42 24.71 2.19 7.41
C ILE A 42 24.26 2.40 5.95
N LEU A 43 22.95 2.27 5.65
CA LEU A 43 22.46 2.41 4.28
C LEU A 43 22.53 3.85 3.73
N GLU A 44 22.45 4.86 4.60
CA GLU A 44 22.63 6.27 4.25
C GLU A 44 24.11 6.70 4.16
N ALA A 45 25.05 5.79 4.42
CA ALA A 45 26.47 6.11 4.30
C ALA A 45 26.83 6.37 2.82
N PRO A 46 27.44 7.51 2.47
CA PRO A 46 27.88 7.77 1.10
C PRO A 46 28.94 6.76 0.62
N SER A 47 29.73 6.26 1.56
CA SER A 47 30.74 5.22 1.36
C SER A 47 31.06 4.60 2.71
N ILE A 48 31.34 3.31 2.71
CA ILE A 48 31.86 2.56 3.88
C ILE A 48 33.34 2.29 3.58
N PRO A 49 34.26 2.51 4.54
CA PRO A 49 35.67 2.17 4.33
C PRO A 49 35.85 0.71 3.95
N ASP A 50 36.76 0.45 3.02
CA ASP A 50 37.02 -0.88 2.45
C ASP A 50 37.78 -1.84 3.40
N GLU A 51 37.85 -1.49 4.69
CA GLU A 51 38.52 -2.29 5.72
C GLU A 51 37.57 -3.41 6.19
N GLU A 52 38.08 -4.64 6.31
CA GLU A 52 37.26 -5.83 6.63
C GLU A 52 36.42 -5.63 7.89
N ASP A 53 36.97 -5.03 8.94
CA ASP A 53 36.25 -4.81 10.21
C ASP A 53 35.10 -3.80 10.07
N GLU A 54 35.26 -2.78 9.23
CA GLU A 54 34.23 -1.78 8.96
C GLU A 54 33.11 -2.35 8.06
N GLN A 55 33.48 -3.12 7.04
CA GLN A 55 32.56 -3.81 6.13
C GLN A 55 31.76 -4.90 6.86
N VAL A 56 32.43 -5.72 7.68
CA VAL A 56 31.76 -6.75 8.49
C VAL A 56 30.87 -6.12 9.56
N PHE A 57 31.28 -5.00 10.17
CA PHE A 57 30.43 -4.27 11.12
C PHE A 57 29.14 -3.79 10.44
N ALA A 58 29.25 -3.14 9.28
CA ALA A 58 28.11 -2.71 8.48
C ALA A 58 27.18 -3.88 8.12
N ALA A 59 27.74 -4.96 7.56
CA ALA A 59 26.99 -6.16 7.20
C ALA A 59 26.29 -6.81 8.41
N SER A 60 26.93 -6.80 9.59
CA SER A 60 26.37 -7.37 10.82
C SER A 60 25.16 -6.58 11.33
N LEU A 61 25.15 -5.26 11.15
CA LEU A 61 24.01 -4.41 11.47
C LEU A 61 22.84 -4.66 10.51
N LEU A 62 23.14 -4.77 9.21
CA LEU A 62 22.14 -5.09 8.21
C LEU A 62 21.55 -6.49 8.44
N ALA A 63 22.37 -7.46 8.86
CA ALA A 63 21.96 -8.84 9.09
C ALA A 63 20.83 -9.01 10.11
N GLU A 64 20.70 -8.09 11.07
CA GLU A 64 19.65 -8.15 12.08
C GLU A 64 18.26 -7.74 11.54
N ILE A 65 18.22 -6.98 10.45
CA ILE A 65 16.99 -6.34 9.94
C ILE A 65 16.66 -6.81 8.53
N ASP A 66 17.68 -6.94 7.71
CA ASP A 66 17.61 -7.35 6.31
C ASP A 66 18.77 -8.31 5.99
N PRO A 67 18.62 -9.61 6.35
CA PRO A 67 19.63 -10.63 6.04
C PRO A 67 19.95 -10.74 4.55
N ALA A 68 18.98 -10.45 3.67
CA ALA A 68 19.18 -10.47 2.23
C ALA A 68 20.11 -9.31 1.79
N ALA A 69 19.91 -8.11 2.34
CA ALA A 69 20.85 -6.99 2.15
C ALA A 69 22.25 -7.35 2.63
N ALA A 70 22.35 -7.95 3.82
CA ALA A 70 23.63 -8.35 4.37
C ALA A 70 24.34 -9.38 3.48
N HIS A 71 23.60 -10.34 2.90
CA HIS A 71 24.15 -11.27 1.91
C HIS A 71 24.68 -10.56 0.67
N GLY A 72 23.88 -9.70 0.03
CA GLY A 72 24.31 -8.97 -1.17
C GLY A 72 25.50 -8.05 -0.90
N PHE A 73 25.51 -7.38 0.25
CA PHE A 73 26.62 -6.55 0.70
C PHE A 73 27.91 -7.36 0.90
N LEU A 74 27.81 -8.54 1.52
CA LEU A 74 28.95 -9.45 1.69
C LEU A 74 29.40 -10.07 0.36
N ASP A 75 28.49 -10.32 -0.58
CA ASP A 75 28.82 -10.80 -1.93
C ASP A 75 29.70 -9.78 -2.66
N GLU A 76 29.27 -8.53 -2.74
CA GLU A 76 30.01 -7.44 -3.37
C GLU A 76 31.41 -7.25 -2.74
N PHE A 77 31.48 -7.27 -1.40
CA PHE A 77 32.76 -7.18 -0.71
C PHE A 77 33.67 -8.39 -1.02
N LEU A 78 33.14 -9.62 -0.99
CA LEU A 78 33.93 -10.82 -1.25
C LEU A 78 34.37 -10.98 -2.71
N GLU A 79 33.73 -10.30 -3.68
CA GLU A 79 34.20 -10.26 -5.07
C GLU A 79 35.59 -9.63 -5.20
N HIS A 80 35.89 -8.64 -4.35
CA HIS A 80 37.18 -7.95 -4.32
C HIS A 80 38.08 -8.41 -3.16
N HIS A 81 37.50 -9.01 -2.12
CA HIS A 81 38.17 -9.41 -0.88
C HIS A 81 37.94 -10.89 -0.52
N ALA A 82 38.16 -11.79 -1.48
CA ALA A 82 37.96 -13.24 -1.29
C ALA A 82 38.79 -13.88 -0.15
N ALA A 83 39.78 -13.18 0.39
CA ALA A 83 40.62 -13.62 1.50
C ALA A 83 40.20 -13.03 2.86
N SER A 84 38.92 -12.72 3.05
CA SER A 84 38.37 -12.15 4.30
C SER A 84 37.72 -13.22 5.19
N PRO A 85 38.39 -13.71 6.25
CA PRO A 85 37.85 -14.75 7.13
C PRO A 85 36.58 -14.31 7.86
N GLN A 86 36.49 -13.05 8.31
CA GLN A 86 35.35 -12.57 9.10
C GLN A 86 34.12 -12.37 8.22
N ALA A 87 34.30 -11.92 6.97
CA ALA A 87 33.21 -11.81 6.00
C ALA A 87 32.62 -13.19 5.66
N HIS A 88 33.46 -14.19 5.41
CA HIS A 88 33.01 -15.57 5.20
C HIS A 88 32.32 -16.17 6.43
N LEU A 89 32.84 -15.92 7.63
CA LEU A 89 32.23 -16.37 8.88
C LEU A 89 30.83 -15.77 9.08
N LEU A 90 30.69 -14.45 8.90
CA LEU A 90 29.39 -13.78 9.02
C LEU A 90 28.39 -14.32 7.98
N LYS A 91 28.83 -14.50 6.73
CA LYS A 91 28.00 -15.07 5.67
C LYS A 91 27.55 -16.50 5.97
N ALA A 92 28.42 -17.31 6.57
CA ALA A 92 28.05 -18.65 7.01
C ALA A 92 26.99 -18.63 8.11
N ARG A 93 27.13 -17.75 9.10
CA ARG A 93 26.14 -17.58 10.19
C ARG A 93 24.78 -17.14 9.65
N LEU A 94 24.75 -16.27 8.65
CA LEU A 94 23.53 -15.90 7.94
C LEU A 94 22.87 -17.11 7.28
N PHE A 95 23.64 -17.95 6.56
CA PHE A 95 23.11 -19.18 5.97
C PHE A 95 22.62 -20.18 7.01
N LEU A 96 23.28 -20.30 8.16
CA LEU A 96 22.79 -21.14 9.27
C LEU A 96 21.45 -20.63 9.80
N LYS A 97 21.32 -19.31 10.00
CA LYS A 97 20.05 -18.68 10.43
C LYS A 97 18.93 -18.91 9.42
N ALA A 98 19.25 -19.03 8.13
CA ALA A 98 18.31 -19.37 7.07
C ALA A 98 18.05 -20.88 6.88
N GLY A 99 18.65 -21.75 7.71
CA GLY A 99 18.56 -23.21 7.57
C GLY A 99 19.36 -23.79 6.39
N GLU A 100 20.15 -22.98 5.69
CA GLU A 100 20.94 -23.37 4.51
C GLU A 100 22.31 -23.94 4.91
N ARG A 101 22.28 -24.99 5.73
CA ARG A 101 23.47 -25.58 6.38
C ARG A 101 24.62 -25.94 5.42
N GLN A 102 24.31 -26.41 4.22
CA GLN A 102 25.32 -26.77 3.24
C GLN A 102 26.08 -25.54 2.71
N LYS A 103 25.37 -24.43 2.44
CA LYS A 103 26.00 -23.17 2.02
C LYS A 103 26.82 -22.57 3.15
N ALA A 104 26.32 -22.67 4.38
CA ALA A 104 27.07 -22.26 5.57
C ALA A 104 28.40 -23.02 5.70
N ARG A 105 28.37 -24.36 5.55
CA ARG A 105 29.58 -25.19 5.59
C ARG A 105 30.62 -24.74 4.56
N THR A 106 30.22 -24.49 3.31
CA THR A 106 31.14 -24.02 2.26
C THR A 106 31.87 -22.73 2.67
N HIS A 107 31.15 -21.78 3.28
CA HIS A 107 31.79 -20.55 3.74
C HIS A 107 32.64 -20.72 5.02
N LEU A 108 32.25 -21.61 5.95
CA LEU A 108 33.06 -21.93 7.12
C LEU A 108 34.37 -22.62 6.74
N GLU A 109 34.34 -23.52 5.76
CA GLU A 109 35.55 -24.19 5.26
C GLU A 109 36.55 -23.15 4.71
N VAL A 110 36.07 -22.18 3.92
CA VAL A 110 36.92 -21.07 3.44
C VAL A 110 37.43 -20.23 4.62
N ALA A 111 36.56 -19.84 5.55
CA ALA A 111 36.96 -19.04 6.71
C ALA A 111 38.04 -19.74 7.57
N ALA A 112 37.90 -21.05 7.80
CA ALA A 112 38.86 -21.84 8.58
C ALA A 112 40.22 -22.01 7.87
N THR A 113 40.25 -22.01 6.52
CA THR A 113 41.51 -22.00 5.79
C THR A 113 42.27 -20.68 5.92
N LEU A 114 41.55 -19.57 6.11
CA LEU A 114 42.10 -18.21 6.22
C LEU A 114 42.46 -17.86 7.68
N ASP A 115 41.62 -18.24 8.64
CA ASP A 115 41.88 -18.11 10.08
C ASP A 115 41.71 -19.47 10.77
N PRO A 116 42.83 -20.16 11.11
CA PRO A 116 42.81 -21.46 11.78
C PRO A 116 42.16 -21.48 13.16
N LYS A 117 41.80 -20.32 13.74
CA LYS A 117 41.03 -20.24 14.99
C LYS A 117 39.56 -20.56 14.79
N ILE A 118 39.06 -20.49 13.56
CA ILE A 118 37.66 -20.79 13.23
C ILE A 118 37.54 -22.31 13.07
N SER A 119 36.68 -22.90 13.90
CA SER A 119 36.34 -24.33 13.85
C SER A 119 35.02 -24.50 13.11
N VAL A 120 35.06 -25.22 11.98
CA VAL A 120 33.89 -25.45 11.12
C VAL A 120 32.80 -26.16 11.92
N GLU A 121 33.17 -27.20 12.66
CA GLU A 121 32.27 -28.05 13.44
C GLU A 121 31.66 -27.31 14.65
N ASP A 122 32.44 -26.44 15.31
CA ASP A 122 31.91 -25.67 16.44
C ASP A 122 30.89 -24.63 15.97
N GLU A 123 31.13 -23.96 14.83
CA GLU A 123 30.21 -22.97 14.27
C GLU A 123 28.96 -23.62 13.62
N LEU A 124 29.09 -24.80 13.01
CA LEU A 124 27.95 -25.56 12.49
C LEU A 124 27.06 -26.12 13.62
N GLY A 125 27.62 -26.42 14.78
CA GLY A 125 26.91 -27.10 15.87
C GLY A 125 26.44 -28.51 15.50
N PRO A 126 25.71 -29.22 16.39
CA PRO A 126 25.19 -30.55 16.11
C PRO A 126 24.21 -30.53 14.93
N GLU A 127 24.19 -31.61 14.16
CA GLU A 127 23.18 -31.81 13.11
C GLU A 127 21.82 -31.99 13.80
N GLU A 128 20.94 -30.98 13.71
CA GLU A 128 19.55 -31.17 14.10
C GLU A 128 18.99 -32.28 13.19
N ALA A 129 18.60 -33.40 13.81
CA ALA A 129 17.84 -34.42 13.12
C ALA A 129 16.66 -33.71 12.43
N PRO A 130 16.32 -34.08 11.17
CA PRO A 130 15.17 -33.48 10.50
C PRO A 130 14.01 -33.57 11.47
N ALA A 131 13.32 -32.45 11.70
CA ALA A 131 12.11 -32.42 12.49
C ALA A 131 11.13 -33.42 11.87
N ALA A 132 11.20 -34.68 12.33
CA ALA A 132 10.16 -35.64 12.13
C ALA A 132 8.94 -34.95 12.72
N ALA A 133 7.95 -34.68 11.89
CA ALA A 133 6.62 -34.29 12.31
C ALA A 133 6.30 -35.13 13.55
N ALA A 134 6.27 -34.50 14.72
CA ALA A 134 6.08 -35.19 15.97
C ALA A 134 4.66 -35.75 15.95
N ALA A 135 4.54 -36.99 15.48
CA ALA A 135 3.42 -37.84 15.79
C ALA A 135 3.35 -37.89 17.31
N VAL A 136 2.24 -37.39 17.86
CA VAL A 136 1.91 -37.45 19.28
C VAL A 136 1.93 -38.93 19.68
N VAL A 137 3.02 -39.37 20.27
CA VAL A 137 3.06 -40.62 21.05
C VAL A 137 2.62 -40.23 22.44
N GLU A 138 1.33 -40.44 22.70
CA GLU A 138 0.72 -40.27 24.01
C GLU A 138 1.30 -41.34 24.95
N VAL A 139 2.17 -40.90 25.88
CA VAL A 139 2.68 -41.75 26.95
C VAL A 139 1.60 -41.80 28.03
N VAL A 140 0.92 -42.94 28.12
CA VAL A 140 0.06 -43.30 29.25
C VAL A 140 0.95 -43.60 30.45
N GLU A 141 1.01 -42.69 31.41
CA GLU A 141 1.55 -42.96 32.74
C GLU A 141 0.40 -43.01 33.76
N ALA A 142 0.32 -44.14 34.46
CA ALA A 142 -0.77 -44.54 35.34
C ALA A 142 -0.64 -43.95 36.75
N ALA A 143 -1.77 -43.50 37.32
CA ALA A 143 -1.95 -43.30 38.77
C ALA A 143 -3.47 -43.36 39.12
N PRO A 144 -3.87 -43.66 40.38
CA PRO A 144 -4.68 -44.85 40.65
C PRO A 144 -6.19 -44.61 40.95
N ALA A 145 -6.86 -45.75 41.08
CA ALA A 145 -8.30 -45.96 41.20
C ALA A 145 -9.03 -45.19 42.32
N VAL A 146 -10.21 -44.66 41.97
CA VAL A 146 -11.36 -44.54 42.86
C VAL A 146 -12.61 -44.98 42.08
N THR A 147 -13.28 -45.99 42.60
CA THR A 147 -14.53 -46.59 42.12
C THR A 147 -15.74 -45.65 42.28
N VAL A 148 -16.74 -45.76 41.38
CA VAL A 148 -18.12 -46.26 41.67
C VAL A 148 -19.11 -46.00 40.51
N ALA A 149 -19.85 -47.08 40.18
CA ALA A 149 -21.20 -47.22 39.57
C ALA A 149 -21.49 -46.92 38.07
N ALA A 150 -22.05 -47.94 37.41
CA ALA A 150 -22.72 -47.92 36.08
C ALA A 150 -24.20 -47.48 36.22
N PRO A 151 -24.92 -47.04 35.14
CA PRO A 151 -25.56 -48.02 34.23
C PRO A 151 -25.89 -47.60 32.76
N ALA A 152 -26.19 -48.64 31.96
CA ALA A 152 -27.17 -48.78 30.85
C ALA A 152 -26.91 -48.24 29.40
N GLU A 153 -27.06 -49.15 28.44
CA GLU A 153 -27.07 -49.00 26.97
C GLU A 153 -28.39 -48.45 26.40
N PRO A 154 -28.40 -47.87 25.16
CA PRO A 154 -29.60 -47.74 24.35
C PRO A 154 -29.60 -48.56 23.03
N GLU A 155 -30.79 -49.06 22.68
CA GLU A 155 -31.17 -49.85 21.49
C GLU A 155 -31.28 -49.05 20.15
N PRO A 156 -31.37 -49.72 18.97
CA PRO A 156 -31.34 -49.10 17.64
C PRO A 156 -32.73 -48.73 17.06
N ALA A 157 -32.78 -47.73 16.16
CA ALA A 157 -34.00 -47.19 15.53
C ALA A 157 -34.40 -47.87 14.18
N PRO A 158 -35.70 -47.89 13.79
CA PRO A 158 -36.21 -48.59 12.60
C PRO A 158 -36.43 -47.71 11.34
N VAL A 159 -36.51 -48.40 10.19
CA VAL A 159 -36.66 -47.90 8.80
C VAL A 159 -38.13 -47.65 8.41
N ALA A 160 -38.41 -46.67 7.52
CA ALA A 160 -39.74 -46.46 6.93
C ALA A 160 -39.72 -46.22 5.39
N VAL A 161 -40.82 -46.61 4.75
CA VAL A 161 -41.04 -46.94 3.32
C VAL A 161 -41.75 -45.81 2.55
N VAL A 162 -41.51 -45.71 1.23
CA VAL A 162 -42.08 -44.71 0.28
C VAL A 162 -43.31 -45.26 -0.47
N PRO A 163 -44.35 -44.44 -0.77
CA PRO A 163 -45.28 -44.72 -1.88
C PRO A 163 -45.41 -43.60 -2.93
N ALA A 164 -45.89 -43.98 -4.12
CA ALA A 164 -45.85 -43.31 -5.43
C ALA A 164 -46.94 -42.22 -5.71
N PRO A 165 -46.81 -41.39 -6.77
CA PRO A 165 -47.70 -40.25 -7.04
C PRO A 165 -48.79 -40.53 -8.11
N VAL A 166 -49.92 -39.81 -8.04
CA VAL A 166 -51.05 -39.85 -9.00
C VAL A 166 -51.58 -38.40 -9.22
N PRO A 167 -52.11 -38.03 -10.43
CA PRO A 167 -51.84 -36.73 -11.08
C PRO A 167 -52.93 -35.66 -10.93
N LEU A 168 -52.57 -34.41 -11.26
CA LEU A 168 -53.45 -33.23 -11.30
C LEU A 168 -53.82 -32.81 -12.72
N THR A 169 -55.07 -32.42 -12.93
CA THR A 169 -55.58 -31.71 -14.12
C THR A 169 -55.86 -30.22 -13.80
N PRO A 170 -55.77 -29.29 -14.78
CA PRO A 170 -55.66 -27.84 -14.50
C PRO A 170 -56.96 -27.04 -14.71
N ARG A 171 -57.08 -25.88 -14.03
CA ARG A 171 -58.09 -24.82 -14.27
C ARG A 171 -57.52 -23.41 -13.95
N PRO A 172 -58.15 -22.29 -14.39
CA PRO A 172 -57.48 -21.22 -15.13
C PRO A 172 -57.38 -19.87 -14.38
N LEU A 173 -56.55 -18.98 -14.93
CA LEU A 173 -56.16 -17.66 -14.40
C LEU A 173 -57.25 -16.57 -14.53
N ALA A 174 -57.26 -15.66 -13.56
CA ALA A 174 -58.11 -14.46 -13.49
C ALA A 174 -57.28 -13.15 -13.68
N PRO A 175 -57.89 -12.03 -14.11
CA PRO A 175 -57.23 -10.81 -14.62
C PRO A 175 -56.96 -9.74 -13.53
N PRO A 176 -56.20 -8.66 -13.82
CA PRO A 176 -55.63 -7.75 -12.81
C PRO A 176 -56.62 -6.65 -12.37
N PRO A 177 -56.41 -6.04 -11.17
CA PRO A 177 -57.34 -5.05 -10.62
C PRO A 177 -57.04 -3.61 -11.05
N SER A 178 -58.10 -2.80 -11.01
CA SER A 178 -58.24 -1.40 -11.43
C SER A 178 -58.02 -0.37 -10.31
N GLU A 179 -57.76 0.88 -10.73
CA GLU A 179 -57.57 2.11 -9.94
C GLU A 179 -58.73 2.45 -8.99
N GLU A 180 -58.41 3.02 -7.83
CA GLU A 180 -59.34 3.87 -7.07
C GLU A 180 -58.62 5.07 -6.41
N THR A 181 -59.18 6.25 -6.70
CA THR A 181 -58.83 7.62 -6.27
C THR A 181 -59.12 7.91 -4.79
N LYS A 182 -58.26 8.70 -4.14
CA LYS A 182 -58.58 9.39 -2.86
C LYS A 182 -58.14 10.87 -2.90
N ALA A 183 -59.09 11.75 -2.57
CA ALA A 183 -58.99 13.22 -2.58
C ALA A 183 -58.26 13.82 -1.34
N PRO A 184 -57.82 15.10 -1.38
CA PRO A 184 -56.87 15.67 -0.41
C PRO A 184 -57.53 16.41 0.78
N ALA A 185 -56.79 16.51 1.90
CA ALA A 185 -57.14 17.30 3.09
C ALA A 185 -56.27 18.59 3.19
N PRO A 186 -56.69 19.63 3.94
CA PRO A 186 -56.48 21.04 3.57
C PRO A 186 -55.21 21.71 4.14
N ALA A 187 -54.83 22.84 3.52
CA ALA A 187 -53.71 23.70 3.88
C ALA A 187 -53.97 24.57 5.13
N PRO A 188 -52.93 24.95 5.90
CA PRO A 188 -53.02 26.02 6.90
C PRO A 188 -52.76 27.40 6.28
N ALA A 189 -53.51 28.39 6.78
CA ALA A 189 -53.56 29.77 6.32
C ALA A 189 -52.34 30.61 6.72
N ALA A 190 -52.10 31.66 5.93
CA ALA A 190 -51.05 32.65 6.10
C ALA A 190 -51.34 33.66 7.23
N GLU A 191 -50.32 34.02 8.01
CA GLU A 191 -50.34 35.22 8.85
C GLU A 191 -49.01 36.02 8.75
N LYS A 192 -49.18 37.24 8.21
CA LYS A 192 -48.47 38.52 8.33
C LYS A 192 -46.93 38.59 8.52
N ALA A 193 -46.36 39.38 7.61
CA ALA A 193 -45.01 39.95 7.63
C ALA A 193 -44.71 40.81 8.87
N ALA A 194 -43.49 40.68 9.39
CA ALA A 194 -42.85 41.61 10.31
C ALA A 194 -41.52 42.10 9.71
N THR A 195 -41.27 43.39 9.89
CA THR A 195 -40.18 44.23 9.39
C THR A 195 -38.79 43.89 9.95
N PRO A 196 -37.68 44.36 9.33
CA PRO A 196 -36.32 44.01 9.71
C PRO A 196 -35.90 44.72 11.01
N VAL A 197 -35.18 44.00 11.88
CA VAL A 197 -34.53 44.55 13.08
C VAL A 197 -33.08 44.90 12.73
N GLU A 198 -32.71 46.16 12.98
CA GLU A 198 -31.34 46.71 12.95
C GLU A 198 -30.43 46.02 13.98
N ILE A 199 -29.20 45.68 13.57
CA ILE A 199 -28.13 45.22 14.47
C ILE A 199 -27.11 46.37 14.62
N PRO A 200 -26.74 46.79 15.84
CA PRO A 200 -25.77 47.87 16.07
C PRO A 200 -24.30 47.41 15.88
N PRO A 201 -23.36 48.34 15.61
CA PRO A 201 -21.96 48.00 15.29
C PRO A 201 -21.16 47.56 16.52
N ALA A 202 -20.23 46.64 16.27
CA ALA A 202 -19.30 46.08 17.24
C ALA A 202 -18.29 47.12 17.78
N THR A 203 -18.08 47.09 19.09
CA THR A 203 -17.14 47.89 19.87
C THR A 203 -15.69 47.45 19.64
N ALA A 204 -14.80 48.45 19.57
CA ALA A 204 -13.36 48.33 19.36
C ALA A 204 -12.61 47.71 20.55
N ALA A 205 -11.54 46.96 20.25
CA ALA A 205 -10.50 46.52 21.20
C ALA A 205 -9.22 47.36 21.02
N PRO A 206 -8.36 47.47 22.06
CA PRO A 206 -7.41 48.58 22.22
C PRO A 206 -6.06 48.37 21.51
N THR A 207 -5.49 49.49 21.07
CA THR A 207 -4.14 49.68 20.54
C THR A 207 -3.02 49.42 21.56
N PRO A 208 -1.87 48.81 21.17
CA PRO A 208 -0.63 48.89 21.93
C PRO A 208 0.19 50.15 21.58
N VAL A 209 0.77 50.73 22.62
CA VAL A 209 1.67 51.88 22.65
C VAL A 209 3.07 51.50 22.13
N PRO A 210 3.75 52.34 21.31
CA PRO A 210 5.13 52.11 20.91
C PRO A 210 6.11 52.61 21.97
N LEU A 211 7.07 51.77 22.37
CA LEU A 211 8.24 52.18 23.15
C LEU A 211 9.46 52.33 22.23
N HIS A 212 9.98 53.56 22.25
CA HIS A 212 11.20 54.06 21.64
C HIS A 212 12.45 53.31 22.14
N VAL A 213 13.36 52.95 21.22
CA VAL A 213 14.81 52.92 21.47
C VAL A 213 15.50 53.51 20.24
N GLU A 214 16.26 54.58 20.44
CA GLU A 214 17.09 55.28 19.45
C GLU A 214 18.38 54.50 19.09
N PRO A 215 19.03 54.83 17.95
CA PRO A 215 20.09 54.02 17.33
C PRO A 215 21.51 54.50 17.66
N ALA A 216 22.49 53.60 17.55
CA ALA A 216 23.91 53.95 17.41
C ALA A 216 24.43 53.53 16.03
N ALA A 217 25.24 54.42 15.46
CA ALA A 217 25.52 54.59 14.04
C ALA A 217 26.54 53.62 13.40
N LYS A 218 26.29 53.33 12.11
CA LYS A 218 27.17 53.38 10.90
C LYS A 218 28.49 52.58 10.91
N THR A 219 28.77 51.76 9.89
CA THR A 219 29.18 52.18 8.52
C THR A 219 29.20 50.95 7.59
N ALA A 220 28.45 50.96 6.47
CA ALA A 220 28.84 51.30 5.08
C ALA A 220 29.56 50.15 4.33
N GLY A 221 29.17 49.71 3.13
CA GLY A 221 28.25 50.28 2.14
C GLY A 221 27.71 49.25 1.14
N GLU A 222 26.65 49.69 0.47
CA GLU A 222 25.66 48.97 -0.33
C GLU A 222 26.11 48.63 -1.77
N ALA A 223 25.39 47.70 -2.39
CA ALA A 223 24.59 48.01 -3.59
C ALA A 223 23.36 47.09 -3.63
N GLU A 224 22.19 47.64 -3.28
CA GLU A 224 20.86 47.01 -3.40
C GLU A 224 20.25 47.31 -4.77
N SER A 225 19.46 46.38 -5.32
CA SER A 225 18.55 46.58 -6.45
C SER A 225 17.11 46.71 -5.93
N GLU A 226 16.49 47.88 -6.10
CA GLU A 226 15.10 48.14 -5.70
C GLU A 226 14.08 47.44 -6.62
N VAL A 227 13.03 46.87 -6.02
CA VAL A 227 11.86 46.31 -6.72
C VAL A 227 10.67 47.25 -6.50
N HIS A 228 10.07 47.74 -7.59
CA HIS A 228 8.86 48.58 -7.55
C HIS A 228 7.60 47.72 -7.37
N MET A 229 6.77 48.06 -6.38
CA MET A 229 5.51 47.40 -6.05
C MET A 229 4.31 48.30 -6.38
N THR A 230 3.22 47.71 -6.85
CA THR A 230 1.94 48.43 -7.02
C THR A 230 1.20 48.56 -5.67
N ALA A 231 0.20 49.45 -5.60
CA ALA A 231 -0.54 49.77 -4.37
C ALA A 231 -1.30 48.58 -3.74
N ASP A 232 -1.40 47.47 -4.46
CA ASP A 232 -2.09 46.25 -4.03
C ASP A 232 -1.11 45.13 -3.63
N GLY A 233 0.21 45.38 -3.71
CA GLY A 233 1.25 44.46 -3.23
C GLY A 233 1.70 43.38 -4.20
N GLU A 234 1.41 43.51 -5.51
CA GLU A 234 2.03 42.68 -6.56
C GLU A 234 3.13 43.44 -7.33
N ILE A 235 4.14 42.67 -7.79
CA ILE A 235 5.28 43.14 -8.58
C ILE A 235 4.79 43.52 -9.98
N ASP A 236 5.11 44.75 -10.42
CA ASP A 236 4.72 45.25 -11.74
C ASP A 236 5.49 44.53 -12.86
N ALA A 237 4.79 43.67 -13.61
CA ALA A 237 5.39 42.79 -14.62
C ALA A 237 5.57 43.45 -16.00
N GLU A 238 5.16 44.72 -16.18
CA GLU A 238 5.26 45.42 -17.48
C GLU A 238 6.51 46.31 -17.62
N TYR A 239 7.45 46.30 -16.67
CA TYR A 239 8.69 47.09 -16.73
C TYR A 239 9.97 46.29 -17.02
N TYR A 240 9.86 44.99 -17.32
CA TYR A 240 11.01 44.07 -17.44
C TYR A 240 11.20 43.44 -18.85
N ASP A 241 10.73 44.09 -19.92
CA ASP A 241 10.84 43.53 -21.27
C ASP A 241 11.26 44.55 -22.34
N GLU A 242 12.30 45.36 -22.07
CA GLU A 242 12.85 46.20 -23.15
C GLU A 242 14.36 46.20 -23.35
N HIS A 243 15.20 45.71 -22.42
CA HIS A 243 16.65 45.69 -22.66
C HIS A 243 17.24 44.33 -22.28
N HIS A 244 17.42 43.42 -23.25
CA HIS A 244 18.56 42.50 -23.40
C HIS A 244 18.35 41.58 -24.62
N GLU A 245 18.43 42.15 -25.83
CA GLU A 245 18.78 41.39 -27.04
C GLU A 245 20.30 41.48 -27.27
N GLY A 246 20.98 40.33 -27.37
CA GLY A 246 22.28 40.23 -28.02
C GLY A 246 23.42 39.64 -27.18
N THR A 247 24.03 38.58 -27.74
CA THR A 247 25.28 37.89 -27.37
C THR A 247 25.19 36.80 -26.29
N GLY A 248 25.28 35.54 -26.74
CA GLY A 248 25.29 34.34 -25.91
C GLY A 248 26.65 34.07 -25.27
N GLU A 249 27.00 34.82 -24.24
CA GLU A 249 28.07 34.47 -23.30
C GLU A 249 27.49 34.41 -21.88
N ARG A 250 27.69 33.29 -21.18
CA ARG A 250 27.43 33.17 -19.73
C ARG A 250 28.75 32.84 -19.04
N SER A 251 29.31 33.81 -18.32
CA SER A 251 30.43 33.60 -17.40
C SER A 251 29.89 33.41 -15.98
N PHE A 252 30.40 32.44 -15.24
CA PHE A 252 30.16 32.27 -13.80
C PHE A 252 31.49 32.25 -13.04
N ILE A 253 31.51 32.91 -11.89
CA ILE A 253 32.68 33.06 -11.01
C ILE A 253 32.73 31.84 -10.08
N VAL A 254 33.85 31.11 -10.08
CA VAL A 254 34.16 30.06 -9.09
C VAL A 254 35.34 30.56 -8.25
N GLY A 255 35.05 31.15 -7.09
CA GLY A 255 36.06 31.55 -6.11
C GLY A 255 37.05 32.65 -6.56
N GLU A 256 37.85 33.14 -5.62
CA GLU A 256 38.76 34.27 -5.84
C GLU A 256 39.82 33.96 -6.92
N GLY A 257 39.64 34.53 -8.11
CA GLY A 257 40.76 35.07 -8.88
C GLY A 257 41.22 34.38 -10.17
N GLU A 258 40.48 33.44 -10.79
CA GLU A 258 40.87 32.93 -12.11
C GLU A 258 39.67 32.66 -13.05
N MET A 259 39.66 33.31 -14.21
CA MET A 259 38.63 33.14 -15.26
C MET A 259 39.06 32.02 -16.23
N VAL A 260 38.28 30.95 -16.33
CA VAL A 260 38.48 29.89 -17.33
C VAL A 260 37.40 30.01 -18.40
N HIS A 261 37.81 30.25 -19.64
CA HIS A 261 36.89 30.30 -20.79
C HIS A 261 36.57 28.88 -21.27
N ALA A 262 35.33 28.42 -21.06
CA ALA A 262 34.82 27.21 -21.70
C ALA A 262 34.34 27.56 -23.11
N HIS A 263 35.02 27.04 -24.12
CA HIS A 263 34.63 27.20 -25.52
C HIS A 263 33.79 25.99 -25.93
N ASP A 264 32.46 26.08 -25.79
CA ASP A 264 31.56 25.07 -26.36
C ASP A 264 31.61 25.21 -27.89
N LYS A 265 32.19 24.20 -28.55
CA LYS A 265 32.22 24.09 -30.00
C LYS A 265 31.04 23.23 -30.41
N GLU A 266 30.02 23.80 -31.05
CA GLU A 266 28.95 22.99 -31.64
C GLU A 266 29.56 22.00 -32.66
N PRO A 267 29.27 20.69 -32.56
CA PRO A 267 29.85 19.70 -33.46
C PRO A 267 29.25 19.81 -34.86
N ASP A 268 30.15 19.84 -35.85
CA ASP A 268 29.87 20.03 -37.29
C ASP A 268 28.93 18.93 -37.83
N ALA A 269 28.10 19.28 -38.82
CA ALA A 269 27.05 18.41 -39.36
C ALA A 269 27.58 17.07 -39.91
N LYS A 270 28.87 16.98 -40.23
CA LYS A 270 29.55 15.73 -40.63
C LYS A 270 29.72 14.72 -39.50
N GLU A 271 29.88 15.16 -38.25
CA GLU A 271 30.05 14.26 -37.09
C GLU A 271 28.73 13.60 -36.69
N LYS A 272 27.61 14.33 -36.80
CA LYS A 272 26.26 13.81 -36.54
C LYS A 272 25.86 12.69 -37.52
N VAL A 273 26.26 12.81 -38.79
CA VAL A 273 26.00 11.78 -39.81
C VAL A 273 26.85 10.53 -39.59
N SER A 274 28.10 10.69 -39.11
CA SER A 274 28.99 9.57 -38.78
C SER A 274 28.49 8.78 -37.56
N ALA A 275 28.03 9.47 -36.52
CA ALA A 275 27.48 8.84 -35.32
C ALA A 275 26.19 8.05 -35.59
N LEU A 276 25.29 8.59 -36.43
CA LEU A 276 24.06 7.90 -36.82
C LEU A 276 24.34 6.63 -37.64
N ALA A 277 25.32 6.68 -38.55
CA ALA A 277 25.72 5.52 -39.34
C ALA A 277 26.32 4.40 -38.48
N MET A 278 27.15 4.73 -37.49
CA MET A 278 27.67 3.75 -36.52
C MET A 278 26.55 3.12 -35.67
N ALA A 279 25.60 3.93 -35.19
CA ALA A 279 24.48 3.43 -34.40
C ALA A 279 23.64 2.40 -35.18
N ILE A 280 23.35 2.68 -36.45
CA ILE A 280 22.61 1.75 -37.33
C ILE A 280 23.39 0.43 -37.50
N PHE A 281 24.71 0.52 -37.67
CA PHE A 281 25.56 -0.66 -37.86
C PHE A 281 25.59 -1.57 -36.61
N VAL A 282 25.69 -0.97 -35.42
CA VAL A 282 25.66 -1.72 -34.14
C VAL A 282 24.31 -2.41 -33.96
N HIS A 283 23.20 -1.73 -34.23
CA HIS A 283 21.87 -2.34 -34.10
C HIS A 283 21.65 -3.48 -35.10
N ALA A 284 22.15 -3.35 -36.34
CA ALA A 284 22.09 -4.41 -37.34
C ALA A 284 22.91 -5.65 -36.90
N ALA A 285 24.09 -5.45 -36.31
CA ALA A 285 24.92 -6.53 -35.80
C ALA A 285 24.25 -7.29 -34.65
N ILE A 286 23.61 -6.57 -33.72
CA ILE A 286 22.86 -7.16 -32.61
C ILE A 286 21.67 -7.98 -33.14
N PHE A 287 20.92 -7.45 -34.10
CA PHE A 287 19.80 -8.18 -34.71
C PHE A 287 20.26 -9.47 -35.39
N PHE A 288 21.42 -9.44 -36.05
CA PHE A 288 21.99 -10.61 -36.69
C PHE A 288 22.43 -11.68 -35.68
N ALA A 289 23.08 -11.26 -34.58
CA ALA A 289 23.50 -12.16 -33.51
C ALA A 289 22.30 -12.83 -32.82
N LEU A 290 21.23 -12.06 -32.54
CA LEU A 290 20.00 -12.60 -31.95
C LEU A 290 19.26 -13.54 -32.91
N SER A 291 19.19 -13.19 -34.19
CA SER A 291 18.57 -14.04 -35.21
C SER A 291 19.34 -15.36 -35.35
N TRP A 292 20.67 -15.30 -35.33
CA TRP A 292 21.53 -16.47 -35.35
C TRP A 292 21.35 -17.35 -34.10
N TRP A 293 21.22 -16.73 -32.91
CA TRP A 293 20.97 -17.43 -31.66
C TRP A 293 19.65 -18.23 -31.70
N VAL A 294 18.57 -17.62 -32.21
CA VAL A 294 17.26 -18.27 -32.32
C VAL A 294 17.30 -19.45 -33.30
N ILE A 295 18.00 -19.31 -34.43
CA ILE A 295 18.11 -20.38 -35.44
C ILE A 295 19.03 -21.52 -34.97
N SER A 296 20.02 -21.22 -34.12
CA SER A 296 21.01 -22.18 -33.62
C SER A 296 20.53 -23.03 -32.45
N GLN A 297 19.32 -22.80 -31.94
CA GLN A 297 18.74 -23.60 -30.86
C GLN A 297 18.33 -24.99 -31.39
N PRO A 298 18.83 -26.11 -30.83
CA PRO A 298 18.37 -27.44 -31.22
C PRO A 298 16.89 -27.62 -30.87
N ARG A 299 16.12 -28.26 -31.76
CA ARG A 299 14.70 -28.54 -31.53
C ARG A 299 14.55 -29.39 -30.28
N LYS A 300 13.77 -28.93 -29.30
CA LYS A 300 13.37 -29.73 -28.13
C LYS A 300 12.50 -30.89 -28.63
N ASP A 301 12.98 -32.11 -28.44
CA ASP A 301 12.15 -33.31 -28.59
C ASP A 301 11.02 -33.29 -27.53
N PRO A 302 9.80 -33.72 -27.86
CA PRO A 302 8.70 -33.75 -26.92
C PRO A 302 9.01 -34.70 -25.75
N PRO A 303 8.55 -34.39 -24.53
CA PRO A 303 8.87 -35.20 -23.35
C PRO A 303 8.29 -36.61 -23.49
N ALA A 304 9.18 -37.61 -23.42
CA ALA A 304 8.79 -39.00 -23.26
C ALA A 304 8.11 -39.18 -21.90
N ILE A 305 6.86 -39.64 -21.91
CA ILE A 305 6.12 -40.00 -20.71
C ILE A 305 6.76 -41.29 -20.15
N SER A 306 7.63 -41.17 -19.16
CA SER A 306 8.09 -42.32 -18.38
C SER A 306 7.02 -42.68 -17.35
N VAL A 307 6.18 -43.66 -17.68
CA VAL A 307 5.28 -44.29 -16.71
C VAL A 307 6.10 -45.28 -15.88
N SER A 308 6.41 -44.93 -14.65
CA SER A 308 6.88 -45.89 -13.65
C SER A 308 5.66 -46.55 -13.00
N SER A 309 5.12 -47.59 -13.63
CA SER A 309 4.18 -48.51 -12.98
C SER A 309 4.96 -49.58 -12.24
N MET A 310 4.70 -49.73 -10.94
CA MET A 310 5.18 -50.83 -10.11
C MET A 310 4.87 -52.18 -10.76
N ALA A 311 5.83 -53.08 -10.67
CA ALA A 311 5.73 -54.45 -11.14
C ALA A 311 4.54 -55.18 -10.51
N SER A 312 3.68 -55.74 -11.36
CA SER A 312 3.05 -57.03 -11.08
C SER A 312 3.12 -57.85 -12.36
N THR A 313 3.50 -59.09 -12.15
CA THR A 313 3.80 -60.18 -13.08
C THR A 313 2.59 -60.53 -13.94
N ASP A 314 2.77 -60.68 -15.25
CA ASP A 314 2.65 -61.96 -15.95
C ASP A 314 2.59 -61.77 -17.48
N GLU A 315 3.14 -62.77 -18.15
CA GLU A 315 3.34 -62.93 -19.59
C GLU A 315 2.03 -62.80 -20.39
N ASP A 316 2.03 -62.12 -21.54
CA ASP A 316 1.74 -62.79 -22.82
C ASP A 316 2.02 -61.92 -24.06
N SER A 317 2.18 -62.65 -25.15
CA SER A 317 2.70 -62.37 -26.49
C SER A 317 1.90 -61.41 -27.40
N MET A 318 2.61 -60.98 -28.46
CA MET A 318 2.24 -60.01 -29.49
C MET A 318 1.04 -60.41 -30.38
N GLU A 319 0.22 -59.45 -30.86
CA GLU A 319 -0.08 -59.31 -32.30
C GLU A 319 -0.83 -58.02 -32.72
N ASN A 320 -0.66 -57.69 -34.00
CA ASN A 320 -1.04 -56.50 -34.75
C ASN A 320 -2.54 -56.18 -34.81
N GLN A 321 -2.91 -54.89 -34.97
CA GLN A 321 -3.74 -54.48 -36.12
C GLN A 321 -3.80 -52.97 -36.39
N THR A 322 -3.72 -52.68 -37.68
CA THR A 322 -3.78 -51.41 -38.40
C THR A 322 -5.17 -50.75 -38.43
N VAL A 323 -5.15 -49.42 -38.31
CA VAL A 323 -6.00 -48.38 -38.95
C VAL A 323 -7.38 -48.77 -39.49
N THR A 324 -8.45 -48.11 -39.02
CA THR A 324 -9.55 -47.68 -39.92
C THR A 324 -10.25 -46.41 -39.42
N LYS A 325 -10.29 -45.39 -40.30
CA LYS A 325 -11.22 -44.24 -40.28
C LYS A 325 -12.67 -44.71 -40.38
N MET A 326 -13.61 -44.04 -39.69
CA MET A 326 -14.90 -43.57 -40.26
C MET A 326 -15.70 -42.83 -39.17
N GLN A 327 -15.93 -41.53 -39.35
CA GLN A 327 -17.14 -40.91 -39.89
C GLN A 327 -18.26 -40.68 -38.86
N GLN A 328 -18.43 -39.38 -38.62
CA GLN A 328 -19.55 -38.64 -38.09
C GLN A 328 -20.92 -39.16 -38.58
N LYS A 329 -21.88 -39.27 -37.66
CA LYS A 329 -23.31 -39.28 -37.97
C LYS A 329 -24.09 -38.44 -36.96
N THR A 330 -24.81 -37.47 -37.49
CA THR A 330 -25.72 -36.52 -36.86
C THR A 330 -27.07 -37.16 -36.50
N ALA A 331 -27.70 -36.73 -35.40
CA ALA A 331 -29.17 -36.63 -35.21
C ALA A 331 -29.42 -35.79 -33.94
N GLN A 332 -29.78 -34.51 -34.07
CA GLN A 332 -31.13 -33.90 -34.09
C GLN A 332 -31.66 -33.47 -32.71
N ALA A 333 -32.35 -32.33 -32.72
CA ALA A 333 -32.57 -31.40 -31.61
C ALA A 333 -33.86 -31.68 -30.80
N VAL A 334 -34.06 -30.93 -29.70
CA VAL A 334 -35.22 -30.03 -29.46
C VAL A 334 -35.12 -29.35 -28.05
N THR A 335 -35.00 -28.00 -28.07
CA THR A 335 -35.52 -26.87 -27.21
C THR A 335 -35.95 -27.06 -25.74
N SER A 336 -36.03 -26.09 -24.82
CA SER A 336 -35.57 -24.69 -24.62
C SER A 336 -36.02 -24.20 -23.21
N ALA A 337 -35.15 -23.46 -22.50
CA ALA A 337 -35.35 -22.32 -21.57
C ALA A 337 -36.34 -22.30 -20.36
N GLN A 338 -35.78 -22.02 -19.15
CA GLN A 338 -36.13 -21.03 -18.06
C GLN A 338 -37.54 -21.05 -17.40
N PRO A 339 -37.78 -20.69 -16.10
CA PRO A 339 -37.46 -19.37 -15.50
C PRO A 339 -37.35 -19.29 -13.92
N VAL A 340 -37.71 -18.12 -13.37
CA VAL A 340 -37.34 -17.37 -12.14
C VAL A 340 -38.41 -17.41 -11.00
N VAL A 341 -37.93 -17.22 -9.75
CA VAL A 341 -38.46 -16.70 -8.45
C VAL A 341 -39.90 -16.14 -8.32
N SER A 342 -40.64 -16.46 -7.21
CA SER A 342 -41.12 -15.50 -6.14
C SER A 342 -42.27 -15.98 -5.18
N VAL A 343 -42.05 -15.80 -3.85
CA VAL A 343 -42.86 -15.25 -2.68
C VAL A 343 -44.39 -15.58 -2.49
N GLU A 344 -44.94 -15.86 -1.28
CA GLU A 344 -45.65 -14.94 -0.31
C GLU A 344 -46.26 -15.68 0.94
N SER A 345 -46.05 -15.26 2.21
CA SER A 345 -46.91 -14.52 3.23
C SER A 345 -48.10 -15.32 3.88
N PHE A 346 -48.53 -15.23 5.18
CA PHE A 346 -48.82 -14.13 6.15
C PHE A 346 -48.91 -14.55 7.67
N SER A 347 -48.67 -13.58 8.60
CA SER A 347 -49.33 -13.16 9.89
C SER A 347 -49.61 -14.12 11.09
N ALA A 348 -49.73 -13.76 12.41
CA ALA A 348 -49.56 -12.55 13.25
C ALA A 348 -49.62 -12.88 14.79
N VAL A 349 -48.91 -12.09 15.64
CA VAL A 349 -49.12 -11.64 17.06
C VAL A 349 -49.30 -12.62 18.25
N ALA A 350 -48.43 -12.49 19.28
CA ALA A 350 -48.76 -12.18 20.70
C ALA A 350 -47.49 -11.98 21.58
N LEU A 351 -47.50 -10.94 22.43
CA LEU A 351 -46.55 -10.69 23.54
C LEU A 351 -46.95 -11.50 24.80
N PRO A 352 -46.03 -11.73 25.75
CA PRO A 352 -46.11 -10.94 26.98
C PRO A 352 -44.76 -10.42 27.53
N GLU A 353 -44.93 -9.50 28.48
CA GLU A 353 -44.01 -8.64 29.23
C GLU A 353 -43.42 -9.33 30.50
N VAL A 354 -42.46 -8.64 31.16
CA VAL A 354 -41.80 -8.85 32.49
C VAL A 354 -40.89 -10.09 32.66
N THR A 355 -39.63 -10.03 33.15
CA THR A 355 -39.03 -9.20 34.22
C THR A 355 -37.48 -9.16 34.13
N ASP A 356 -36.94 -8.08 34.67
CA ASP A 356 -35.57 -7.65 34.99
C ASP A 356 -34.61 -8.69 35.62
N VAL A 357 -33.35 -8.73 35.16
CA VAL A 357 -32.14 -8.79 36.01
C VAL A 357 -30.98 -8.09 35.27
N SER A 358 -30.69 -6.87 35.72
CA SER A 358 -29.42 -6.17 35.55
C SER A 358 -28.24 -6.97 36.12
N GLN A 359 -27.14 -7.16 35.39
CA GLN A 359 -25.75 -7.13 35.91
C GLN A 359 -24.73 -6.81 34.80
N ASP A 360 -24.19 -5.59 34.88
CA ASP A 360 -22.83 -5.14 34.55
C ASP A 360 -21.96 -5.95 33.57
N LEU A 361 -21.75 -5.39 32.37
CA LEU A 361 -20.51 -5.53 31.61
C LEU A 361 -19.58 -4.38 32.03
N THR A 362 -18.99 -4.51 33.20
CA THR A 362 -17.87 -3.66 33.62
C THR A 362 -16.60 -4.12 32.92
N MET A 363 -15.88 -3.13 32.39
CA MET A 363 -14.54 -3.22 31.84
C MET A 363 -13.61 -3.99 32.77
N VAL A 364 -13.07 -5.12 32.29
CA VAL A 364 -11.89 -5.74 32.89
C VAL A 364 -10.68 -5.23 32.15
N THR A 365 -10.00 -4.29 32.79
CA THR A 365 -8.60 -3.95 32.56
C THR A 365 -7.77 -5.23 32.59
N LEU A 366 -7.20 -5.64 31.46
CA LEU A 366 -6.24 -6.74 31.38
C LEU A 366 -4.83 -6.18 31.55
N ASN A 367 -4.43 -6.06 32.82
CA ASN A 367 -3.03 -6.05 33.19
C ASN A 367 -2.72 -7.38 33.88
N ASP A 368 -1.70 -8.06 33.36
CA ASP A 368 -1.02 -9.22 33.91
C ASP A 368 -1.75 -10.59 33.88
N GLY A 369 -1.03 -11.60 33.38
CA GLY A 369 -1.32 -13.02 33.62
C GLY A 369 -2.34 -13.73 32.71
N THR A 370 -1.83 -14.32 31.62
CA THR A 370 -2.27 -15.63 31.09
C THR A 370 -3.77 -15.81 30.74
N ALA A 371 -4.17 -15.27 29.60
CA ALA A 371 -5.20 -15.86 28.73
C ALA A 371 -4.83 -15.54 27.27
N GLY A 372 -3.65 -16.02 26.87
CA GLY A 372 -3.09 -15.83 25.55
C GLY A 372 -3.79 -16.70 24.50
N PHE A 373 -3.88 -16.14 23.29
CA PHE A 373 -3.98 -16.87 22.03
C PHE A 373 -3.22 -18.20 22.15
N GLY A 374 -3.93 -19.33 22.08
CA GLY A 374 -3.34 -20.66 22.28
C GLY A 374 -2.47 -21.12 21.11
N MET A 375 -1.31 -20.48 20.93
CA MET A 375 -0.27 -20.87 19.98
C MET A 375 1.09 -20.85 20.67
N SER A 376 1.83 -21.95 20.51
CA SER A 376 3.17 -22.22 21.04
C SER A 376 4.16 -21.05 20.88
N MET A 377 4.71 -20.59 22.00
CA MET A 377 5.79 -19.59 22.11
C MET A 377 7.17 -20.23 21.84
N SER A 378 7.40 -20.77 20.66
CA SER A 378 8.72 -21.31 20.25
C SER A 378 9.14 -20.97 18.81
N GLY A 379 8.51 -19.99 18.16
CA GLY A 379 8.83 -19.63 16.77
C GLY A 379 8.73 -18.13 16.45
N PHE A 380 8.87 -17.26 17.44
CA PHE A 380 8.78 -15.80 17.27
C PHE A 380 10.17 -15.21 17.09
N GLY A 381 10.57 -14.99 15.83
CA GLY A 381 11.86 -14.37 15.47
C GLY A 381 12.48 -14.84 14.15
N ASP A 382 11.78 -15.66 13.36
CA ASP A 382 12.37 -16.23 12.15
C ASP A 382 12.20 -15.30 10.93
N VAL A 383 13.33 -14.76 10.46
CA VAL A 383 13.47 -13.88 9.29
C VAL A 383 13.41 -14.67 7.97
N SER A 384 13.32 -16.00 8.03
CA SER A 384 13.26 -16.90 6.87
C SER A 384 11.96 -16.82 6.05
N ASN A 385 10.93 -16.11 6.52
CA ASN A 385 9.59 -16.19 5.94
C ASN A 385 9.16 -14.98 5.06
N MET A 386 10.11 -14.14 4.61
CA MET A 386 9.85 -13.06 3.65
C MET A 386 9.45 -13.55 2.24
N GLY A 387 9.66 -14.84 1.93
CA GLY A 387 9.26 -15.45 0.66
C GLY A 387 7.75 -15.62 0.46
N ALA A 388 6.97 -15.22 1.46
CA ALA A 388 5.55 -15.49 1.58
C ALA A 388 4.73 -14.18 1.47
N ILE A 389 5.26 -13.18 0.77
CA ILE A 389 4.56 -11.94 0.40
C ILE A 389 4.51 -11.91 -1.13
N PRO A 390 3.47 -11.34 -1.79
CA PRO A 390 3.42 -11.33 -3.25
C PRO A 390 4.67 -10.70 -3.82
N ALA A 391 5.24 -11.24 -4.89
CA ALA A 391 6.44 -10.68 -5.53
C ALA A 391 6.30 -9.18 -5.85
N ALA A 392 5.06 -8.74 -6.13
CA ALA A 392 4.71 -7.34 -6.33
C ALA A 392 4.70 -6.45 -5.07
N MET A 393 4.79 -7.06 -3.89
CA MET A 393 4.78 -6.44 -2.58
C MET A 393 6.03 -6.79 -1.76
N GLN A 394 6.86 -7.76 -2.16
CA GLN A 394 8.11 -8.11 -1.47
C GLN A 394 9.10 -6.96 -1.43
N SER A 395 9.12 -6.14 -2.49
CA SER A 395 10.08 -5.04 -2.63
C SER A 395 9.98 -3.95 -1.56
N ARG A 396 8.86 -3.87 -0.85
CA ARG A 396 8.67 -2.94 0.27
C ARG A 396 9.01 -3.53 1.63
N CYS A 397 9.32 -4.82 1.70
CA CYS A 397 9.55 -5.53 2.97
C CYS A 397 11.02 -5.54 3.37
N SER A 398 11.90 -5.59 2.37
CA SER A 398 13.34 -5.39 2.57
C SER A 398 13.66 -3.90 2.59
N MET A 399 14.40 -3.48 3.62
CA MET A 399 14.89 -2.11 3.76
C MET A 399 15.84 -1.73 2.62
N SER A 400 16.75 -2.62 2.23
CA SER A 400 17.65 -2.38 1.10
C SER A 400 16.89 -2.21 -0.21
N GLN A 401 15.89 -3.07 -0.48
CA GLN A 401 15.05 -2.97 -1.67
C GLN A 401 14.19 -1.70 -1.67
N ARG A 402 13.65 -1.28 -0.50
CA ARG A 402 12.97 0.01 -0.35
C ARG A 402 13.88 1.17 -0.72
N MET A 403 15.07 1.23 -0.11
CA MET A 403 16.04 2.30 -0.34
C MET A 403 16.53 2.33 -1.78
N GLN A 404 16.78 1.17 -2.38
CA GLN A 404 17.16 1.06 -3.78
C GLN A 404 16.08 1.65 -4.69
N ARG A 405 14.82 1.20 -4.56
CA ARG A 405 13.72 1.67 -5.41
C ARG A 405 13.38 3.13 -5.19
N LEU A 406 13.49 3.58 -3.94
CA LEU A 406 13.40 4.98 -3.58
C LEU A 406 14.39 5.81 -4.40
N ARG A 407 15.67 5.45 -4.41
CA ARG A 407 16.71 6.18 -5.15
C ARG A 407 16.51 6.08 -6.67
N GLU A 408 16.23 4.88 -7.19
CA GLU A 408 15.98 4.64 -8.62
C GLU A 408 14.83 5.47 -9.18
N SER A 409 13.82 5.75 -8.34
CA SER A 409 12.64 6.53 -8.70
C SER A 409 12.77 8.02 -8.37
N GLY A 410 13.98 8.49 -8.04
CA GLY A 410 14.29 9.90 -7.77
C GLY A 410 13.92 10.38 -6.36
N GLY A 411 13.77 9.46 -5.40
CA GLY A 411 13.50 9.77 -4.01
C GLY A 411 14.75 10.13 -3.21
N GLU A 412 14.60 11.02 -2.21
CA GLU A 412 15.64 11.34 -1.23
C GLU A 412 15.67 10.34 -0.05
N ASP A 413 16.86 9.91 0.39
CA ASP A 413 17.04 8.97 1.50
C ASP A 413 16.27 9.35 2.78
N ARG A 414 16.19 10.65 3.08
CA ARG A 414 15.45 11.16 4.26
C ARG A 414 13.95 10.87 4.22
N ALA A 415 13.39 10.48 3.08
CA ALA A 415 11.98 10.08 2.97
C ALA A 415 11.67 8.79 3.72
N GLU A 416 12.59 7.83 3.76
CA GLU A 416 12.42 6.60 4.54
C GLU A 416 12.34 6.92 6.04
N LYS A 417 13.20 7.82 6.53
CA LYS A 417 13.13 8.31 7.91
C LYS A 417 11.81 9.05 8.18
N ALA A 418 11.34 9.86 7.23
CA ALA A 418 10.06 10.55 7.37
C ALA A 418 8.88 9.57 7.45
N VAL A 419 8.88 8.49 6.66
CA VAL A 419 7.88 7.42 6.74
C VAL A 419 7.87 6.81 8.14
N ARG A 420 9.03 6.37 8.66
CA ARG A 420 9.09 5.76 10.00
C ARG A 420 8.58 6.69 11.09
N ASN A 421 8.97 7.97 11.08
CA ASN A 421 8.48 8.94 12.06
C ASN A 421 6.95 9.07 12.01
N ALA A 422 6.36 9.02 10.81
CA ALA A 422 4.92 9.08 10.64
C ALA A 422 4.23 7.82 11.17
N LEU A 423 4.80 6.64 10.95
CA LEU A 423 4.28 5.37 11.50
C LEU A 423 4.35 5.38 13.03
N GLU A 424 5.45 5.86 13.62
CA GLU A 424 5.58 6.04 15.08
C GLU A 424 4.52 7.00 15.63
N PHE A 425 4.32 8.14 14.95
CA PHE A 425 3.26 9.07 15.30
C PHE A 425 1.90 8.38 15.29
N LEU A 426 1.53 7.73 14.17
CA LEU A 426 0.22 7.08 14.01
C LEU A 426 -0.01 5.98 15.06
N ALA A 427 1.01 5.17 15.36
CA ALA A 427 0.96 4.15 16.39
C ALA A 427 0.72 4.77 17.78
N ALA A 428 1.35 5.91 18.09
CA ALA A 428 1.15 6.62 19.35
C ALA A 428 -0.26 7.21 19.51
N GLN A 429 -1.00 7.41 18.42
CA GLN A 429 -2.38 7.91 18.44
C GLN A 429 -3.42 6.78 18.60
N GLN A 430 -3.01 5.52 18.55
CA GLN A 430 -3.93 4.39 18.67
C GLN A 430 -4.49 4.29 20.09
N ASN A 431 -5.81 4.20 20.18
CA ASN A 431 -6.50 3.96 21.44
C ASN A 431 -6.22 2.52 21.91
N LYS A 432 -5.62 2.39 23.10
CA LYS A 432 -5.19 1.09 23.66
C LYS A 432 -6.33 0.11 23.97
N ASP A 433 -7.53 0.61 24.24
CA ASP A 433 -8.68 -0.22 24.62
C ASP A 433 -9.43 -0.75 23.40
N THR A 434 -9.49 0.06 22.33
CA THR A 434 -10.33 -0.21 21.16
C THR A 434 -9.55 -0.55 19.89
N GLY A 435 -8.27 -0.19 19.82
CA GLY A 435 -7.44 -0.30 18.61
C GLY A 435 -7.73 0.77 17.55
N ALA A 436 -8.68 1.67 17.79
CA ALA A 436 -9.04 2.74 16.86
C ALA A 436 -7.98 3.84 16.83
N ILE A 437 -7.77 4.43 15.65
CA ILE A 437 -7.03 5.68 15.43
C ILE A 437 -8.04 6.71 14.94
N GLY A 438 -8.10 7.87 15.59
CA GLY A 438 -9.06 8.94 15.32
C GLY A 438 -10.32 8.91 16.20
N VAL A 439 -11.08 10.01 16.17
CA VAL A 439 -12.22 10.24 17.07
C VAL A 439 -13.53 10.57 16.34
N GLU A 440 -13.48 11.31 15.24
CA GLU A 440 -14.67 11.76 14.51
C GLU A 440 -15.04 10.80 13.38
N PHE A 441 -14.04 10.35 12.61
CA PHE A 441 -14.14 9.37 11.53
C PHE A 441 -13.16 8.21 11.78
N PRO A 442 -13.29 7.49 12.91
CA PRO A 442 -12.28 6.53 13.36
C PRO A 442 -12.07 5.37 12.39
N CYS A 443 -13.06 4.98 11.59
CA CYS A 443 -12.86 3.92 10.60
C CYS A 443 -12.01 4.39 9.41
N ALA A 444 -12.18 5.64 8.95
CA ALA A 444 -11.34 6.22 7.92
C ALA A 444 -9.91 6.42 8.42
N ALA A 445 -9.74 7.03 9.61
CA ALA A 445 -8.41 7.27 10.18
C ALA A 445 -7.68 5.96 10.50
N THR A 446 -8.36 4.96 11.08
CA THR A 446 -7.77 3.63 11.32
C THR A 446 -7.42 2.92 10.00
N GLY A 447 -8.32 2.91 9.02
CA GLY A 447 -8.05 2.27 7.74
C GLY A 447 -6.89 2.91 6.98
N LEU A 448 -6.81 4.24 6.96
CA LEU A 448 -5.71 4.94 6.29
C LEU A 448 -4.37 4.75 7.00
N SER A 449 -4.39 4.70 8.34
CA SER A 449 -3.19 4.39 9.13
C SER A 449 -2.73 2.95 8.91
N LEU A 450 -3.66 1.99 8.87
CA LEU A 450 -3.36 0.59 8.54
C LEU A 450 -2.75 0.48 7.13
N LEU A 451 -3.25 1.24 6.16
CA LEU A 451 -2.64 1.30 4.83
C LEU A 451 -1.20 1.84 4.87
N ALA A 452 -0.89 2.83 5.71
CA ALA A 452 0.47 3.36 5.85
C ALA A 452 1.42 2.30 6.44
N PHE A 453 1.00 1.62 7.52
CA PHE A 453 1.75 0.49 8.08
C PHE A 453 2.05 -0.58 7.00
N LEU A 454 1.01 -1.08 6.33
CA LEU A 454 1.15 -2.09 5.27
C LEU A 454 1.97 -1.59 4.06
N GLY A 455 1.96 -0.29 3.82
CA GLY A 455 2.74 0.37 2.79
C GLY A 455 4.23 0.24 2.96
N HIS A 456 4.71 0.42 4.18
CA HIS A 456 6.09 0.16 4.61
C HIS A 456 6.36 -1.35 4.88
N CYS A 457 5.39 -2.20 4.55
CA CYS A 457 5.39 -3.63 4.84
C CYS A 457 5.40 -3.98 6.34
N GLU A 458 4.81 -3.11 7.16
CA GLU A 458 4.50 -3.48 8.53
C GLU A 458 3.29 -4.42 8.57
N THR A 459 3.48 -5.60 9.15
CA THR A 459 2.51 -6.70 9.22
C THR A 459 2.24 -7.08 10.68
N PRO A 460 1.28 -7.97 11.00
CA PRO A 460 1.14 -8.50 12.36
C PRO A 460 2.43 -9.07 12.95
N GLU A 461 3.39 -9.47 12.11
CA GLU A 461 4.69 -9.99 12.48
C GLU A 461 5.75 -8.94 12.77
N SER A 462 5.47 -7.67 12.46
CA SER A 462 6.43 -6.59 12.64
C SER A 462 6.87 -6.48 14.10
N PRO A 463 8.18 -6.50 14.39
CA PRO A 463 8.68 -6.42 15.77
C PRO A 463 8.21 -5.17 16.51
N LYS A 464 8.08 -4.05 15.80
CA LYS A 464 7.73 -2.74 16.36
C LYS A 464 6.27 -2.37 16.19
N PHE A 465 5.71 -2.60 15.00
CA PHE A 465 4.36 -2.13 14.63
C PHE A 465 3.31 -3.24 14.59
N GLY A 466 3.68 -4.49 14.89
CA GLY A 466 2.78 -5.65 14.77
C GLY A 466 1.50 -5.50 15.59
N ASP A 467 1.61 -5.09 16.86
CA ASP A 467 0.44 -4.84 17.71
C ASP A 467 -0.45 -3.73 17.15
N ALA A 468 0.15 -2.65 16.61
CA ALA A 468 -0.62 -1.56 16.02
C ALA A 468 -1.43 -2.03 14.81
N VAL A 469 -0.83 -2.86 13.94
CA VAL A 469 -1.47 -3.48 12.77
C VAL A 469 -2.61 -4.40 13.20
N VAL A 470 -2.37 -5.29 14.18
CA VAL A 470 -3.37 -6.23 14.68
C VAL A 470 -4.57 -5.49 15.27
N ASN A 471 -4.32 -4.52 16.14
CA ASN A 471 -5.37 -3.76 16.82
C ASN A 471 -6.22 -2.94 15.84
N ALA A 472 -5.58 -2.32 14.84
CA ALA A 472 -6.29 -1.58 13.79
C ALA A 472 -7.18 -2.51 12.94
N ALA A 473 -6.66 -3.68 12.56
CA ALA A 473 -7.42 -4.67 11.79
C ALA A 473 -8.61 -5.21 12.58
N LEU A 474 -8.40 -5.60 13.84
CA LEU A 474 -9.44 -6.10 14.72
C LEU A 474 -10.55 -5.07 14.95
N TYR A 475 -10.19 -3.79 15.15
CA TYR A 475 -11.16 -2.70 15.24
C TYR A 475 -12.08 -2.64 14.02
N LEU A 476 -11.50 -2.57 12.80
CA LEU A 476 -12.27 -2.48 11.56
C LEU A 476 -13.15 -3.72 11.33
N MET A 477 -12.63 -4.92 11.63
CA MET A 477 -13.38 -6.17 11.53
C MET A 477 -14.54 -6.25 12.53
N GLU A 478 -14.34 -5.77 13.75
CA GLU A 478 -15.36 -5.74 14.78
C GLU A 478 -16.47 -4.73 14.46
N VAL A 479 -16.10 -3.55 13.94
CA VAL A 479 -17.07 -2.58 13.42
C VAL A 479 -17.88 -3.20 12.28
N SER A 480 -17.22 -3.83 11.30
CA SER A 480 -17.90 -4.53 10.20
C SER A 480 -18.89 -5.57 10.73
N ARG A 481 -18.48 -6.39 11.70
CA ARG A 481 -19.33 -7.42 12.30
C ARG A 481 -20.56 -6.85 12.99
N LYS A 482 -20.40 -5.76 13.74
CA LYS A 482 -21.50 -5.08 14.46
C LYS A 482 -22.51 -4.40 13.53
N ASN A 483 -22.06 -4.01 12.34
CA ASN A 483 -22.82 -3.21 11.39
C ASN A 483 -23.14 -3.98 10.09
N ASP A 484 -23.32 -5.29 10.18
CA ASP A 484 -23.71 -6.17 9.06
C ASP A 484 -22.84 -5.99 7.79
N GLY A 485 -21.52 -5.92 7.98
CA GLY A 485 -20.53 -5.74 6.92
C GLY A 485 -20.05 -4.29 6.75
N MET A 486 -20.85 -3.28 7.11
CA MET A 486 -20.50 -1.87 6.91
C MET A 486 -19.41 -1.41 7.90
N ILE A 487 -18.38 -0.73 7.41
CA ILE A 487 -17.25 -0.25 8.22
C ILE A 487 -17.39 1.26 8.40
N TRP A 488 -18.09 1.68 9.46
CA TRP A 488 -18.34 3.09 9.75
C TRP A 488 -18.66 3.27 11.24
N ASN A 489 -18.56 4.51 11.73
CA ASN A 489 -18.74 4.83 13.15
C ASN A 489 -20.22 4.86 13.63
N GLY A 490 -21.20 4.63 12.76
CA GLY A 490 -22.64 4.65 13.09
C GLY A 490 -23.26 6.05 13.27
N GLN A 491 -22.49 7.12 13.11
CA GLN A 491 -22.94 8.50 13.34
C GLN A 491 -23.59 9.11 12.09
N LYS A 492 -24.55 10.02 12.29
CA LYS A 492 -25.18 10.74 11.17
C LYS A 492 -24.17 11.74 10.58
N GLY A 493 -23.83 11.60 9.30
CA GLY A 493 -22.98 12.61 8.65
C GLY A 493 -22.58 12.34 7.21
N ASN A 494 -23.25 11.41 6.50
CA ASN A 494 -22.97 11.08 5.10
C ASN A 494 -21.52 10.57 4.82
N HIS A 495 -20.70 10.33 5.84
CA HIS A 495 -19.29 9.88 5.72
C HIS A 495 -19.13 8.37 5.54
N GLN A 496 -20.20 7.58 5.73
CA GLN A 496 -20.12 6.11 5.73
C GLN A 496 -19.57 5.52 4.44
N SER A 497 -19.77 6.16 3.29
CA SER A 497 -19.20 5.70 2.02
C SER A 497 -17.68 5.86 1.96
N TYR A 498 -17.09 6.85 2.65
CA TYR A 498 -15.63 6.99 2.75
C TYR A 498 -15.05 6.01 3.74
N GLU A 499 -15.56 6.01 4.98
CA GLU A 499 -15.09 5.11 6.03
C GLU A 499 -15.15 3.66 5.58
N HIS A 500 -16.25 3.28 4.91
CA HIS A 500 -16.41 1.91 4.45
C HIS A 500 -15.40 1.54 3.37
N ALA A 501 -15.20 2.39 2.38
CA ALA A 501 -14.24 2.13 1.31
C ALA A 501 -12.80 2.09 1.82
N ILE A 502 -12.40 3.05 2.66
CA ILE A 502 -11.05 3.11 3.23
C ILE A 502 -10.77 1.89 4.12
N GLY A 503 -11.72 1.51 4.99
CA GLY A 503 -11.60 0.30 5.81
C GLY A 503 -11.55 -0.98 4.98
N THR A 504 -12.36 -1.08 3.93
CA THR A 504 -12.36 -2.24 3.02
C THR A 504 -11.06 -2.34 2.23
N TYR A 505 -10.51 -1.21 1.78
CA TYR A 505 -9.19 -1.15 1.14
C TYR A 505 -8.12 -1.69 2.11
N ALA A 506 -8.02 -1.14 3.31
CA ALA A 506 -7.02 -1.54 4.30
C ALA A 506 -7.08 -3.04 4.63
N LEU A 507 -8.28 -3.58 4.87
CA LEU A 507 -8.48 -5.00 5.16
C LEU A 507 -8.16 -5.90 3.95
N SER A 508 -8.40 -5.44 2.72
CA SER A 508 -8.08 -6.20 1.51
C SER A 508 -6.57 -6.28 1.27
N GLU A 509 -5.85 -5.19 1.52
CA GLU A 509 -4.38 -5.20 1.44
C GLU A 509 -3.75 -6.05 2.54
N LEU A 510 -4.25 -5.95 3.78
CA LEU A 510 -3.85 -6.84 4.86
C LEU A 510 -4.03 -8.31 4.47
N HIS A 511 -5.22 -8.66 3.96
CA HIS A 511 -5.50 -10.04 3.53
C HIS A 511 -4.52 -10.53 2.47
N THR A 512 -4.17 -9.67 1.51
CA THR A 512 -3.19 -10.00 0.46
C THR A 512 -1.82 -10.30 1.07
N MET A 513 -1.37 -9.49 2.03
CA MET A 513 -0.07 -9.67 2.66
C MET A 513 -0.01 -10.88 3.60
N THR A 514 -1.10 -11.19 4.32
CA THR A 514 -1.11 -12.32 5.27
C THR A 514 -1.45 -13.67 4.63
N LYS A 515 -2.23 -13.68 3.53
CA LYS A 515 -2.61 -14.91 2.83
C LYS A 515 -1.38 -15.60 2.26
N GLU A 516 -0.50 -14.83 1.63
CA GLU A 516 0.71 -15.40 1.06
C GLU A 516 1.67 -15.87 2.14
N SER A 517 1.61 -15.28 3.36
CA SER A 517 2.53 -15.59 4.45
C SER A 517 2.26 -16.94 5.12
N GLY A 518 1.24 -17.65 4.63
CA GLY A 518 0.69 -18.87 5.24
C GLY A 518 -0.12 -18.59 6.51
N ARG A 519 -0.33 -17.31 6.87
CA ARG A 519 -0.94 -16.91 8.14
C ARG A 519 -2.27 -16.22 7.90
N THR A 520 -3.35 -17.00 7.95
CA THR A 520 -4.69 -16.46 7.72
C THR A 520 -5.21 -15.71 8.95
N VAL A 521 -5.62 -14.45 8.80
CA VAL A 521 -6.41 -13.75 9.81
C VAL A 521 -7.82 -14.34 9.87
N PRO A 522 -8.26 -14.95 10.99
CA PRO A 522 -9.55 -15.62 11.05
C PRO A 522 -10.71 -14.69 10.71
N LYS A 523 -11.68 -15.19 9.92
CA LYS A 523 -12.89 -14.47 9.47
C LYS A 523 -12.64 -13.28 8.52
N LEU A 524 -11.40 -12.88 8.24
CA LEU A 524 -11.10 -11.73 7.37
C LEU A 524 -11.69 -11.89 5.97
N GLU A 525 -11.54 -13.05 5.33
CA GLU A 525 -12.12 -13.33 4.00
C GLU A 525 -13.65 -13.16 4.00
N SER A 526 -14.34 -13.68 5.02
CA SER A 526 -15.80 -13.54 5.14
C SER A 526 -16.24 -12.09 5.36
N THR A 527 -15.43 -11.32 6.09
CA THR A 527 -15.64 -9.88 6.31
C THR A 527 -15.46 -9.12 5.01
N LEU A 528 -14.42 -9.43 4.23
CA LEU A 528 -14.18 -8.84 2.91
C LEU A 528 -15.30 -9.15 1.92
N LYS A 529 -15.80 -10.39 1.86
CA LYS A 529 -16.92 -10.75 0.97
C LYS A 529 -18.16 -9.90 1.21
N ARG A 530 -18.48 -9.61 2.48
CA ARG A 530 -19.59 -8.70 2.84
C ARG A 530 -19.27 -7.25 2.50
N ALA A 531 -18.10 -6.76 2.91
CA ALA A 531 -17.70 -5.36 2.72
C ALA A 531 -17.60 -4.98 1.23
N VAL A 532 -16.96 -5.82 0.42
CA VAL A 532 -16.88 -5.62 -1.04
C VAL A 532 -18.25 -5.71 -1.69
N GLY A 533 -19.11 -6.62 -1.22
CA GLY A 533 -20.50 -6.72 -1.66
C GLY A 533 -21.26 -5.41 -1.48
N ILE A 534 -21.13 -4.76 -0.32
CA ILE A 534 -21.76 -3.45 -0.05
C ILE A 534 -21.25 -2.36 -1.00
N ILE A 535 -19.96 -2.34 -1.35
CA ILE A 535 -19.42 -1.38 -2.33
C ILE A 535 -20.02 -1.61 -3.73
N VAL A 536 -20.06 -2.87 -4.18
CA VAL A 536 -20.63 -3.27 -5.46
C VAL A 536 -22.12 -2.93 -5.52
N ASP A 537 -22.87 -3.36 -4.52
CA ASP A 537 -24.30 -3.10 -4.40
C ASP A 537 -24.58 -1.61 -4.20
N GLY A 538 -23.61 -0.87 -3.68
CA GLY A 538 -23.61 0.57 -3.40
C GLY A 538 -23.45 1.47 -4.63
N GLN A 539 -23.00 0.94 -5.78
CA GLN A 539 -22.87 1.71 -7.03
C GLN A 539 -24.24 2.19 -7.54
N ALA A 540 -24.33 3.44 -7.99
CA ALA A 540 -25.54 3.99 -8.60
C ALA A 540 -25.65 3.60 -10.09
N GLY A 541 -26.81 3.83 -10.70
CA GLY A 541 -27.08 3.44 -12.08
C GLY A 541 -26.12 4.08 -13.11
N GLY A 542 -25.62 5.28 -12.81
CA GLY A 542 -24.66 6.01 -13.63
C GLY A 542 -23.20 5.57 -13.48
N GLY A 543 -22.89 4.57 -12.66
CA GLY A 543 -21.54 3.97 -12.53
C GLY A 543 -20.64 4.60 -11.46
N GLY A 544 -21.05 5.70 -10.84
CA GLY A 544 -20.40 6.30 -9.67
C GLY A 544 -21.09 5.94 -8.35
N TRP A 545 -20.62 6.57 -7.28
CA TRP A 545 -21.12 6.41 -5.91
C TRP A 545 -21.44 7.76 -5.31
N ALA A 546 -22.55 7.83 -4.58
CA ALA A 546 -22.93 9.01 -3.83
C ALA A 546 -22.56 8.85 -2.35
N TYR A 547 -22.55 9.97 -1.63
CA TYR A 547 -22.54 9.96 -0.17
C TYR A 547 -23.59 9.01 0.37
N GLY A 548 -23.16 8.17 1.32
CA GLY A 548 -24.04 7.22 1.97
C GLY A 548 -24.63 6.13 1.09
N TYR A 549 -24.01 5.83 -0.06
CA TYR A 549 -24.49 4.85 -1.03
C TYR A 549 -25.88 5.16 -1.61
N GLY A 550 -26.25 6.45 -1.66
CA GLY A 550 -27.45 6.90 -2.35
C GLY A 550 -27.46 6.51 -3.83
N LYS A 551 -28.64 6.15 -4.35
CA LYS A 551 -28.83 5.65 -5.73
C LYS A 551 -29.15 6.71 -6.78
N ASN A 552 -29.17 7.97 -6.38
CA ASN A 552 -29.44 9.07 -7.29
C ASN A 552 -28.22 9.34 -8.19
N ASN A 553 -28.40 9.20 -9.51
CA ASN A 553 -27.34 9.45 -10.48
C ASN A 553 -26.82 10.89 -10.45
N ASP A 554 -27.63 11.85 -9.99
CA ASP A 554 -27.22 13.26 -9.90
C ASP A 554 -26.39 13.58 -8.64
N ALA A 555 -26.39 12.67 -7.66
CA ALA A 555 -25.72 12.83 -6.37
C ALA A 555 -24.38 12.08 -6.29
N GLN A 556 -24.01 11.37 -7.37
CA GLN A 556 -22.73 10.68 -7.47
C GLN A 556 -21.59 11.69 -7.41
N ASP A 557 -20.57 11.40 -6.61
CA ASP A 557 -19.45 12.29 -6.35
C ASP A 557 -18.11 11.61 -6.67
N MET A 558 -17.27 12.32 -7.43
CA MET A 558 -15.94 11.85 -7.79
C MET A 558 -15.04 11.61 -6.57
N SER A 559 -15.19 12.38 -5.50
CA SER A 559 -14.31 12.20 -4.33
C SER A 559 -14.60 10.91 -3.53
N VAL A 560 -15.85 10.43 -3.54
CA VAL A 560 -16.25 9.09 -3.05
C VAL A 560 -15.79 8.01 -4.04
N VAL A 561 -16.05 8.19 -5.33
CA VAL A 561 -15.75 7.21 -6.39
C VAL A 561 -14.28 6.76 -6.35
N GLY A 562 -13.35 7.68 -6.14
CA GLY A 562 -11.92 7.37 -6.04
C GLY A 562 -11.57 6.35 -4.95
N TRP A 563 -12.22 6.42 -3.79
CA TRP A 563 -12.02 5.47 -2.69
C TRP A 563 -12.64 4.10 -2.98
N GLN A 564 -13.81 4.08 -3.60
CA GLN A 564 -14.48 2.82 -3.97
C GLN A 564 -13.64 2.04 -4.98
N ILE A 565 -13.07 2.71 -5.98
CA ILE A 565 -12.19 2.08 -6.97
C ILE A 565 -10.93 1.51 -6.30
N GLN A 566 -10.29 2.25 -5.38
CA GLN A 566 -9.13 1.73 -4.64
C GLN A 566 -9.46 0.50 -3.80
N ALA A 567 -10.62 0.51 -3.11
CA ALA A 567 -11.08 -0.65 -2.35
C ALA A 567 -11.34 -1.87 -3.25
N LEU A 568 -12.01 -1.67 -4.39
CA LEU A 568 -12.26 -2.74 -5.37
C LEU A 568 -10.98 -3.26 -6.02
N LYS A 569 -10.00 -2.39 -6.30
CA LYS A 569 -8.65 -2.81 -6.75
C LYS A 569 -7.96 -3.68 -5.71
N ALA A 570 -7.96 -3.24 -4.45
CA ALA A 570 -7.33 -4.01 -3.39
C ALA A 570 -8.02 -5.36 -3.19
N ALA A 571 -9.36 -5.39 -3.27
CA ALA A 571 -10.13 -6.62 -3.28
C ALA A 571 -9.75 -7.52 -4.47
N TYR A 572 -9.64 -6.98 -5.68
CA TYR A 572 -9.18 -7.73 -6.86
C TYR A 572 -7.80 -8.37 -6.62
N ASN A 573 -6.88 -7.63 -6.01
CA ASN A 573 -5.50 -8.09 -5.74
C ASN A 573 -5.41 -9.23 -4.71
N THR A 574 -6.46 -9.49 -3.92
CA THR A 574 -6.49 -10.66 -3.00
C THR A 574 -6.52 -12.00 -3.74
N GLY A 575 -6.88 -12.00 -5.03
CA GLY A 575 -7.16 -13.18 -5.83
C GLY A 575 -8.48 -13.88 -5.49
N GLU A 576 -9.25 -13.36 -4.52
CA GLU A 576 -10.57 -13.89 -4.17
C GLU A 576 -11.63 -13.53 -5.21
N LYS A 577 -12.67 -14.36 -5.32
CA LYS A 577 -13.79 -14.12 -6.24
C LYS A 577 -14.89 -13.30 -5.55
N PHE A 578 -15.05 -12.05 -5.99
CA PHE A 578 -16.14 -11.16 -5.58
C PHE A 578 -17.16 -11.00 -6.70
N SER A 579 -18.44 -11.20 -6.38
CA SER A 579 -19.52 -11.08 -7.38
C SER A 579 -19.64 -9.64 -7.87
N GLY A 580 -19.70 -9.44 -9.18
CA GLY A 580 -19.97 -8.14 -9.81
C GLY A 580 -18.82 -7.13 -9.81
N LEU A 581 -17.67 -7.43 -9.22
CA LEU A 581 -16.55 -6.50 -9.07
C LEU A 581 -16.07 -5.92 -10.41
N ASP A 582 -15.74 -6.75 -11.40
CA ASP A 582 -15.21 -6.31 -12.70
C ASP A 582 -16.22 -5.40 -13.43
N LYS A 583 -17.49 -5.82 -13.46
CA LYS A 583 -18.59 -5.05 -14.07
C LYS A 583 -18.79 -3.70 -13.38
N THR A 584 -18.59 -3.65 -12.07
CA THR A 584 -18.66 -2.42 -11.28
C THR A 584 -17.51 -1.47 -11.67
N LEU A 585 -16.28 -1.97 -11.81
CA LEU A 585 -15.14 -1.17 -12.25
C LEU A 585 -15.30 -0.68 -13.71
N ASP A 586 -15.80 -1.52 -14.62
CA ASP A 586 -16.11 -1.14 -16.00
C ASP A 586 -17.10 0.04 -16.06
N LYS A 587 -18.17 -0.02 -15.25
CA LYS A 587 -19.14 1.08 -15.14
C LYS A 587 -18.53 2.34 -14.54
N ALA A 588 -17.63 2.21 -13.57
CA ALA A 588 -16.93 3.34 -13.00
C ALA A 588 -16.07 4.06 -14.05
N MET A 589 -15.46 3.31 -14.97
CA MET A 589 -14.71 3.93 -16.08
C MET A 589 -15.60 4.67 -17.06
N GLN A 590 -16.83 4.19 -17.30
CA GLN A 590 -17.80 4.96 -18.08
C GLN A 590 -18.19 6.26 -17.37
N TYR A 591 -18.44 6.20 -16.06
CA TYR A 591 -18.74 7.37 -15.24
C TYR A 591 -17.63 8.43 -15.35
N MET A 592 -16.34 8.04 -15.33
CA MET A 592 -15.22 8.98 -15.48
C MET A 592 -15.32 9.78 -16.79
N LYS A 593 -15.65 9.11 -17.90
CA LYS A 593 -15.79 9.75 -19.22
C LYS A 593 -16.94 10.75 -19.22
N ASP A 594 -18.06 10.40 -18.58
CA ASP A 594 -19.27 11.23 -18.56
C ASP A 594 -19.10 12.52 -17.73
N ILE A 595 -18.20 12.51 -16.75
CA ILE A 595 -17.96 13.67 -15.87
C ILE A 595 -16.74 14.51 -16.26
N GLN A 596 -15.99 14.15 -17.31
CA GLN A 596 -14.88 14.98 -17.79
C GLN A 596 -15.43 16.23 -18.50
N ASP A 597 -14.85 17.39 -18.19
CA ASP A 597 -15.21 18.62 -18.86
C ASP A 597 -14.41 18.86 -20.17
N LYS A 598 -14.76 19.95 -20.84
CA LYS A 598 -14.11 20.33 -22.11
C LYS A 598 -12.64 20.69 -21.98
N ASP A 599 -12.15 21.00 -20.78
CA ASP A 599 -10.77 21.40 -20.51
C ASP A 599 -9.91 20.21 -20.04
N GLY A 600 -10.54 19.07 -19.74
CA GLY A 600 -9.88 17.82 -19.34
C GLY A 600 -10.00 17.51 -17.85
N ALA A 601 -10.50 18.44 -17.05
CA ALA A 601 -10.72 18.24 -15.62
C ALA A 601 -11.98 17.42 -15.35
N PHE A 602 -12.00 16.68 -14.25
CA PHE A 602 -13.15 15.87 -13.86
C PHE A 602 -14.02 16.62 -12.85
N LYS A 603 -15.34 16.63 -13.08
CA LYS A 603 -16.33 17.29 -12.23
C LYS A 603 -16.45 16.60 -10.88
N TYR A 604 -16.92 17.34 -9.88
CA TYR A 604 -17.27 16.76 -8.58
C TYR A 604 -18.53 15.91 -8.71
N ARG A 605 -19.62 16.47 -9.25
CA ARG A 605 -20.84 15.74 -9.64
C ARG A 605 -21.13 15.89 -11.14
N PRO A 606 -21.89 14.97 -11.77
CA PRO A 606 -22.19 15.04 -13.20
C PRO A 606 -22.80 16.37 -13.66
N LYS A 607 -23.68 16.96 -12.84
CA LYS A 607 -24.36 18.23 -13.12
C LYS A 607 -23.50 19.47 -12.92
N ASP A 608 -22.34 19.35 -12.28
CA ASP A 608 -21.51 20.52 -12.05
C ASP A 608 -20.95 21.03 -13.40
N PRO A 609 -20.86 22.37 -13.59
CA PRO A 609 -20.56 22.95 -14.89
C PRO A 609 -19.09 22.79 -15.30
N LYS A 610 -18.18 22.62 -14.33
CA LYS A 610 -16.73 22.55 -14.54
C LYS A 610 -16.07 21.48 -13.67
N GLY A 611 -14.98 20.94 -14.18
CA GLY A 611 -14.08 20.05 -13.48
C GLY A 611 -13.31 20.73 -12.37
N LYS A 612 -12.80 19.95 -11.42
CA LYS A 612 -11.98 20.42 -10.30
C LYS A 612 -10.56 19.86 -10.40
N PRO A 613 -9.51 20.71 -10.35
CA PRO A 613 -8.13 20.24 -10.26
C PRO A 613 -7.91 19.25 -9.12
N THR A 614 -8.51 19.53 -7.96
CA THR A 614 -8.36 18.73 -6.73
C THR A 614 -8.94 17.31 -6.80
N LEU A 615 -9.75 17.01 -7.82
CA LEU A 615 -10.37 15.69 -8.01
C LEU A 615 -9.88 14.98 -9.27
N THR A 616 -9.17 15.70 -10.15
CA THR A 616 -8.70 15.17 -11.42
C THR A 616 -7.70 14.04 -11.20
N GLY A 617 -6.83 14.14 -10.19
CA GLY A 617 -5.94 13.05 -9.79
C GLY A 617 -6.71 11.77 -9.40
N ALA A 618 -7.81 11.88 -8.65
CA ALA A 618 -8.58 10.71 -8.23
C ALA A 618 -9.24 9.98 -9.41
N ALA A 619 -9.74 10.74 -10.40
CA ALA A 619 -10.28 10.18 -11.64
C ALA A 619 -9.18 9.49 -12.48
N LEU A 620 -8.06 10.16 -12.69
CA LEU A 620 -6.93 9.61 -13.46
C LEU A 620 -6.34 8.38 -12.80
N LEU A 621 -6.24 8.34 -11.47
CA LEU A 621 -5.77 7.15 -10.75
C LEU A 621 -6.74 5.98 -10.97
N GLY A 622 -8.05 6.23 -10.87
CA GLY A 622 -9.05 5.20 -11.18
C GLY A 622 -8.92 4.66 -12.60
N MET A 623 -8.64 5.54 -13.57
CA MET A 623 -8.37 5.17 -14.96
C MET A 623 -7.08 4.35 -15.13
N GLN A 624 -6.00 4.69 -14.42
CA GLN A 624 -4.75 3.88 -14.42
C GLN A 624 -4.99 2.48 -13.87
N ILE A 625 -5.71 2.40 -12.75
CA ILE A 625 -6.03 1.14 -12.07
C ILE A 625 -6.77 0.16 -12.99
N TRP A 626 -7.63 0.67 -13.87
CA TRP A 626 -8.42 -0.14 -14.79
C TRP A 626 -7.99 -0.01 -16.27
N ASN A 627 -6.68 0.18 -16.48
CA ASN A 627 -6.00 0.12 -17.78
C ASN A 627 -6.61 1.04 -18.87
N GLN A 628 -6.93 2.29 -18.50
CA GLN A 628 -7.48 3.30 -19.43
C GLN A 628 -6.47 4.39 -19.81
N MET A 629 -5.16 4.19 -19.60
CA MET A 629 -4.13 5.21 -19.88
C MET A 629 -4.06 5.61 -21.37
N ASP A 630 -4.42 4.70 -22.28
CA ASP A 630 -4.36 4.98 -23.73
C ASP A 630 -5.53 5.81 -24.25
N THR A 631 -6.57 6.01 -23.44
CA THR A 631 -7.79 6.75 -23.82
C THR A 631 -7.53 8.24 -24.02
N ALA A 632 -8.37 8.87 -24.85
CA ALA A 632 -8.29 10.31 -25.09
C ALA A 632 -8.58 11.11 -23.81
N GLU A 633 -9.53 10.62 -23.00
CA GLU A 633 -9.94 11.22 -21.74
C GLU A 633 -8.79 11.21 -20.72
N TYR A 634 -8.05 10.11 -20.59
CA TYR A 634 -6.89 10.05 -19.71
C TYR A 634 -5.80 11.03 -20.14
N LYS A 635 -5.41 11.00 -21.43
CA LYS A 635 -4.35 11.88 -21.97
C LYS A 635 -4.70 13.36 -21.79
N LYS A 636 -5.96 13.72 -22.04
CA LYS A 636 -6.45 15.09 -21.84
C LYS A 636 -6.44 15.49 -20.36
N GLY A 637 -6.89 14.60 -19.47
CA GLY A 637 -6.89 14.86 -18.03
C GLY A 637 -5.49 14.96 -17.45
N LEU A 638 -4.54 14.13 -17.91
CA LEU A 638 -3.15 14.23 -17.51
C LEU A 638 -2.51 15.55 -17.97
N GLY A 639 -2.79 15.98 -19.20
CA GLY A 639 -2.36 17.29 -19.69
C GLY A 639 -2.89 18.44 -18.83
N PHE A 640 -4.18 18.38 -18.45
CA PHE A 640 -4.77 19.33 -17.51
C PHE A 640 -4.07 19.29 -16.14
N LEU A 641 -3.89 18.10 -15.56
CA LEU A 641 -3.30 17.93 -14.22
C LEU A 641 -1.86 18.45 -14.18
N THR A 642 -1.06 18.13 -15.19
CA THR A 642 0.34 18.57 -15.32
C THR A 642 0.43 20.09 -15.33
N ASN A 643 -0.47 20.76 -16.06
CA ASN A 643 -0.49 22.22 -16.09
C ASN A 643 -0.99 22.82 -14.75
N ALA A 644 -2.05 22.26 -14.18
CA ALA A 644 -2.63 22.73 -12.93
C ALA A 644 -1.67 22.58 -11.73
N TYR A 645 -0.79 21.58 -11.76
CA TYR A 645 0.17 21.26 -10.70
C TYR A 645 1.62 21.45 -11.14
N LYS A 646 1.91 22.40 -12.04
CA LYS A 646 3.28 22.75 -12.47
C LYS A 646 4.20 23.14 -11.30
N ASN A 647 3.62 23.72 -10.25
CA ASN A 647 4.28 24.13 -9.00
C ASN A 647 3.59 23.47 -7.80
N PRO A 648 3.78 22.16 -7.59
CA PRO A 648 3.01 21.43 -6.58
C PRO A 648 3.44 21.84 -5.15
N THR A 649 2.50 21.72 -4.20
CA THR A 649 2.70 21.96 -2.77
C THR A 649 1.78 21.04 -1.97
N PRO A 650 2.21 20.52 -0.79
CA PRO A 650 1.35 19.70 0.06
C PRO A 650 0.17 20.51 0.64
N GLY A 651 0.36 21.82 0.88
CA GLY A 651 -0.66 22.69 1.47
C GLY A 651 -1.13 22.20 2.85
N ASN A 652 -2.40 22.44 3.19
CA ASN A 652 -3.02 21.97 4.45
C ASN A 652 -4.06 20.85 4.21
N ASN A 653 -4.22 20.37 2.98
CA ASN A 653 -5.18 19.31 2.65
C ASN A 653 -4.55 18.35 1.65
N PHE A 654 -4.22 17.15 2.14
CA PHE A 654 -3.41 16.20 1.38
C PHE A 654 -4.24 15.31 0.45
N TYR A 655 -5.57 15.50 0.35
CA TYR A 655 -6.40 14.72 -0.55
C TYR A 655 -5.91 14.78 -2.01
N ALA A 656 -5.77 15.98 -2.58
CA ALA A 656 -5.32 16.13 -3.97
C ALA A 656 -3.84 15.70 -4.15
N PRO A 657 -2.89 16.14 -3.29
CA PRO A 657 -1.52 15.64 -3.32
C PRO A 657 -1.42 14.11 -3.30
N TYR A 658 -2.19 13.43 -2.44
CA TYR A 658 -2.18 11.96 -2.34
C TYR A 658 -2.50 11.27 -3.67
N TYR A 659 -3.55 11.73 -4.36
CA TYR A 659 -3.90 11.16 -5.66
C TYR A 659 -2.92 11.58 -6.76
N ASN A 660 -2.49 12.84 -6.77
CA ASN A 660 -1.60 13.36 -7.80
C ASN A 660 -0.23 12.65 -7.77
N THR A 661 0.36 12.47 -6.59
CA THR A 661 1.63 11.76 -6.42
C THR A 661 1.55 10.36 -7.03
N GLN A 662 0.46 9.62 -6.78
CA GLN A 662 0.27 8.29 -7.37
C GLN A 662 0.07 8.34 -8.88
N VAL A 663 -0.69 9.32 -9.39
CA VAL A 663 -0.91 9.47 -10.84
C VAL A 663 0.40 9.70 -11.56
N PHE A 664 1.19 10.67 -11.09
CA PHE A 664 2.49 10.98 -11.69
C PHE A 664 3.46 9.82 -11.54
N PHE A 665 3.54 9.19 -10.36
CA PHE A 665 4.42 8.03 -10.15
C PHE A 665 4.09 6.87 -11.11
N LEU A 666 2.81 6.47 -11.20
CA LEU A 666 2.37 5.38 -12.07
C LEU A 666 2.44 5.74 -13.56
N HIS A 667 2.39 7.03 -13.90
CA HIS A 667 2.65 7.49 -15.27
C HIS A 667 4.14 7.36 -15.62
N GLY A 668 5.01 7.67 -14.67
CA GLY A 668 6.45 7.64 -14.84
C GLY A 668 6.97 8.73 -15.78
N GLY A 669 8.19 8.54 -16.28
CA GLY A 669 8.80 9.41 -17.27
C GLY A 669 8.97 10.85 -16.81
N LYS A 670 8.93 11.77 -17.79
CA LYS A 670 9.20 13.19 -17.56
C LYS A 670 8.19 13.85 -16.61
N GLU A 671 6.93 13.45 -16.68
CA GLU A 671 5.85 13.97 -15.83
C GLU A 671 6.11 13.63 -14.36
N TRP A 672 6.61 12.43 -14.06
CA TRP A 672 7.02 12.05 -12.72
C TRP A 672 8.23 12.84 -12.25
N GLU A 673 9.30 12.89 -13.05
CA GLU A 673 10.53 13.61 -12.71
C GLU A 673 10.24 15.09 -12.40
N ASP A 674 9.50 15.78 -13.26
CA ASP A 674 9.16 17.20 -13.11
C ASP A 674 8.28 17.47 -11.87
N TYR A 675 7.40 16.54 -11.50
CA TYR A 675 6.55 16.63 -10.31
C TYR A 675 7.34 16.34 -9.04
N ASN A 676 8.05 15.22 -9.02
CA ASN A 676 8.74 14.68 -7.85
C ASN A 676 9.85 15.60 -7.37
N THR A 677 10.69 16.13 -8.27
CA THR A 677 11.78 17.06 -7.93
C THR A 677 11.29 18.33 -7.22
N LYS A 678 10.03 18.73 -7.43
CA LYS A 678 9.44 19.91 -6.77
C LYS A 678 8.62 19.56 -5.53
N PHE A 679 7.90 18.45 -5.57
CA PHE A 679 6.93 18.09 -4.54
C PHE A 679 7.58 17.41 -3.33
N GLN A 680 8.51 16.48 -3.57
CA GLN A 680 9.09 15.65 -2.51
C GLN A 680 9.77 16.51 -1.43
N ALA A 681 10.67 17.40 -1.83
CA ALA A 681 11.37 18.27 -0.89
C ALA A 681 10.39 19.10 -0.04
N LYS A 682 9.35 19.67 -0.65
CA LYS A 682 8.32 20.45 0.06
C LYS A 682 7.50 19.61 1.04
N LEU A 683 7.22 18.34 0.69
CA LEU A 683 6.53 17.43 1.59
C LEU A 683 7.41 17.08 2.78
N LEU A 684 8.68 16.75 2.54
CA LEU A 684 9.64 16.41 3.59
C LEU A 684 9.92 17.59 4.53
N ASP A 685 10.09 18.79 3.98
CA ASP A 685 10.31 20.02 4.75
C ASP A 685 9.09 20.44 5.57
N ALA A 686 7.89 19.93 5.23
CA ALA A 686 6.66 20.20 5.94
C ALA A 686 6.35 19.20 7.07
N GLN A 687 7.18 18.17 7.28
CA GLN A 687 6.99 17.22 8.39
C GLN A 687 7.32 17.90 9.73
N ASN A 688 6.45 17.73 10.70
CA ASN A 688 6.67 18.22 12.06
C ASN A 688 7.72 17.36 12.80
N PRO A 689 8.34 17.88 13.87
CA PRO A 689 9.33 17.12 14.64
C PRO A 689 8.82 15.81 15.27
N ASP A 690 7.52 15.66 15.46
CA ASP A 690 6.87 14.45 16.00
C ASP A 690 6.52 13.42 14.92
N GLY A 691 6.90 13.66 13.66
CA GLY A 691 6.62 12.78 12.52
C GLY A 691 5.31 13.04 11.79
N SER A 692 4.45 13.90 12.34
CA SER A 692 3.17 14.25 11.74
C SER A 692 3.28 15.27 10.60
N TRP A 693 2.22 15.41 9.80
CA TRP A 693 2.05 16.53 8.87
C TRP A 693 0.86 17.40 9.23
N THR A 694 0.98 18.68 8.85
CA THR A 694 0.05 19.78 9.19
C THR A 694 -0.05 20.05 10.69
N LYS A 695 -0.58 21.19 11.12
CA LYS A 695 -0.79 21.44 12.56
C LYS A 695 -2.06 20.73 13.04
N PRO A 696 -2.16 20.33 14.32
CA PRO A 696 -3.44 19.93 14.91
C PRO A 696 -4.52 21.00 14.64
N GLY A 697 -5.65 20.59 14.07
CA GLY A 697 -6.73 21.51 13.66
C GLY A 697 -6.46 22.33 12.40
N ALA A 698 -5.24 22.30 11.83
CA ALA A 698 -4.99 22.77 10.47
C ALA A 698 -5.27 21.63 9.50
N GLY A 699 -6.43 21.66 8.86
CA GLY A 699 -6.75 20.69 7.82
C GLY A 699 -8.15 20.81 7.27
N GLY A 700 -8.30 20.49 5.98
CA GLY A 700 -9.55 20.54 5.23
C GLY A 700 -10.55 19.42 5.60
N HIS A 701 -10.91 18.59 4.62
CA HIS A 701 -11.91 17.52 4.81
C HIS A 701 -11.35 16.43 5.76
N GLY A 702 -11.93 16.29 6.95
CA GLY A 702 -11.44 15.36 7.98
C GLY A 702 -11.78 15.73 9.43
N GLY A 703 -12.32 16.94 9.66
CA GLY A 703 -12.78 17.36 10.99
C GLY A 703 -11.65 17.33 12.02
N LYS A 704 -11.95 16.79 13.21
CA LYS A 704 -10.96 16.61 14.29
C LYS A 704 -9.82 15.65 13.93
N ASP A 705 -10.03 14.77 12.96
CA ASP A 705 -9.05 13.77 12.53
C ASP A 705 -8.19 14.24 11.36
N ALA A 706 -8.36 15.48 10.87
CA ALA A 706 -7.66 15.96 9.67
C ALA A 706 -6.12 15.86 9.78
N HIS A 707 -5.58 16.06 10.99
CA HIS A 707 -4.14 15.93 11.25
C HIS A 707 -3.64 14.48 11.13
N LEU A 708 -4.42 13.51 11.63
CA LEU A 708 -4.14 12.08 11.50
C LEU A 708 -4.21 11.65 10.03
N LEU A 709 -5.27 12.07 9.33
CA LEU A 709 -5.49 11.75 7.93
C LEU A 709 -4.40 12.34 7.03
N ASN A 710 -4.04 13.61 7.23
CA ASN A 710 -2.92 14.23 6.50
C ASN A 710 -1.59 13.54 6.79
N THR A 711 -1.36 13.10 8.03
CA THR A 711 -0.14 12.35 8.37
C THR A 711 -0.09 11.01 7.64
N ALA A 712 -1.17 10.25 7.65
CA ALA A 712 -1.26 9.00 6.91
C ALA A 712 -1.13 9.23 5.39
N TRP A 713 -1.75 10.25 4.82
CA TRP A 713 -1.55 10.61 3.41
C TRP A 713 -0.11 11.04 3.10
N GLY A 714 0.54 11.78 4.00
CA GLY A 714 1.95 12.15 3.89
C GLY A 714 2.86 10.92 3.79
N CYS A 715 2.62 9.96 4.69
CA CYS A 715 3.29 8.67 4.71
C CYS A 715 3.08 7.90 3.39
N LEU A 716 1.82 7.72 2.98
CA LEU A 716 1.45 7.00 1.75
C LEU A 716 2.04 7.64 0.48
N MET A 717 2.18 8.97 0.45
CA MET A 717 2.81 9.69 -0.67
C MET A 717 4.30 9.40 -0.76
N LEU A 718 4.99 9.16 0.36
CA LEU A 718 6.38 8.77 0.38
C LEU A 718 6.58 7.27 0.18
N GLU A 719 5.56 6.45 0.41
CA GLU A 719 5.65 5.01 0.15
C GLU A 719 5.56 4.64 -1.33
N VAL A 720 5.11 5.56 -2.20
CA VAL A 720 4.90 5.26 -3.64
C VAL A 720 6.13 4.66 -4.31
N TYR A 721 7.34 5.07 -3.90
CA TYR A 721 8.59 4.64 -4.52
C TYR A 721 8.85 3.14 -4.42
N TYR A 722 8.30 2.46 -3.42
CA TYR A 722 8.49 1.02 -3.20
C TYR A 722 7.19 0.23 -3.06
N ARG A 723 6.07 0.90 -2.79
CA ARG A 723 4.74 0.29 -2.63
C ARG A 723 4.18 -0.25 -3.94
N TYR A 724 4.45 0.44 -5.04
CA TYR A 724 3.97 0.07 -6.36
C TYR A 724 5.15 -0.41 -7.20
N LEU A 725 4.99 -1.56 -7.87
CA LEU A 725 5.97 -1.98 -8.87
C LEU A 725 6.05 -0.91 -9.96
N PRO A 726 7.26 -0.43 -10.32
CA PRO A 726 7.46 0.37 -11.52
C PRO A 726 6.91 -0.42 -12.71
N THR A 727 5.99 0.19 -13.45
CA THR A 727 5.40 -0.39 -14.67
C THR A 727 6.40 -0.53 -15.82
N THR A 728 7.68 -0.20 -15.61
CA THR A 728 8.75 -0.25 -16.60
C THR A 728 9.29 -1.66 -16.84
N ASP A 729 9.13 -2.59 -15.89
CA ASP A 729 9.39 -4.00 -16.13
C ASP A 729 8.07 -4.73 -16.34
N LYS A 730 7.86 -5.19 -17.57
CA LYS A 730 6.81 -6.15 -17.91
C LYS A 730 7.01 -7.39 -17.05
N VAL A 731 6.33 -7.46 -15.91
CA VAL A 731 6.14 -8.71 -15.20
C VAL A 731 5.30 -9.61 -16.12
N GLU A 732 5.95 -10.59 -16.76
CA GLU A 732 5.29 -11.71 -17.44
C GLU A 732 4.47 -12.52 -16.42
N GLY A 733 3.30 -12.02 -16.04
CA GLY A 733 2.48 -12.62 -14.99
C GLY A 733 0.98 -12.36 -15.12
N LEU A 734 0.56 -11.25 -15.74
CA LEU A 734 -0.84 -11.02 -16.07
C LEU A 734 -1.20 -11.74 -17.38
N LYS A 735 -1.32 -13.08 -17.30
CA LYS A 735 -2.01 -13.84 -18.35
C LYS A 735 -3.47 -13.39 -18.38
N LYS A 736 -3.88 -12.80 -19.51
CA LYS A 736 -5.28 -12.59 -19.86
C LYS A 736 -6.02 -13.94 -19.74
N HIS A 737 -6.97 -14.02 -18.82
CA HIS A 737 -7.99 -15.06 -18.79
C HIS A 737 -9.35 -14.43 -18.91
#